data_AF-A0A2P4ZSQ1-F1
#
_entry.id   AF-A0A2P4ZSQ1-F1
#
_cell.length_a   1.000
_cell.length_b   1.000
_cell.length_c   1.000
_cell.angle_alpha   90.00
_cell.angle_beta   90.00
_cell.angle_gamma   90.00
#
_symmetry.space_group_name_H-M   'P 1'
#
loop_
_entity.id
_entity.type
_entity.pdbx_description
1 polymer ?
#
loop_
_entity_poly.entity_id
_entity_poly.type
_entity_poly.pdbx_seq_one_letter_code
_entity_poly.pdbx_strand_id
1 'polypeptide(L)'
;MALANKEEDIALESPPLTSTHGSDRGSTRDENEHEFEVEADDNDENAINRRISRAISTHSMAKRPESLLHEACFLFVVSMAQFLAQTGLAISVIPAHIIGKSWENVQDGQLSWFAAAYSLTSGTLILVAGRLGDLYGHRRLFIIGFIWYGLWLLLGGFGVYATTPTFFIVCRAFQGIGTGLVLPNAVAILGRTYPPGRRKELVFSLFGATAPAGFNVAGVFIALLAERAWWPWSYWIMAIYCWALAVAGFFVIPRSLDPPAGSGSDLKTGRRFDFIDKIDLPGAFFGITGLLFINFSWNQAPIVGWQNPYTYVLLIVGFLSLGVFAFVERKAKFPLLPTSIFTGELGWTLSCIVAGWASFGIGLYYYYQIMEIIKGDSPLLAIAKWSPAPIMGVVAGLTTAYLLSRVSPSVIMFMAMSGFLIGSTLIATLPIHQTYWAQTFVMTVIYPFGMDMSFPAGCILLSNSMPPEHQGLAASLIATAINYSISISLGFAGTIETHLNRNGSDLLRGYRAALYFASRQTRRRPIQTRSESRLAAIATPNNVSSSSVHVSRSDSRLDGQSSHSNTPFVSLESPAASENTPSATALYFIAPHIFQQTQLELPQIHLSIPAKLSPFQNDSSRIRSIAYNFFDSIHWWMPVISKRGFFAHLLNPLSQRRSELSLLIICMQLCCEPDLSSATGTLDARTLYHNAKRLHFEMEASGVFSLRVLQAGILIALYELGQAIYPAAYLTVGSCARYATAIGVDQLRDDDTSSGYGNSRTLSEVEERRRAWWVILFLDRSLATKTPTFDDLLPVDDKLWDDGTLKASDFYTISQAFTLEMGMFSRFGQATYMLSQALDLVSPDNQQSAIERSQQMAQLRRTLFALITVSNAEADARELRICAGFCPQLSICSSTIFLLQEYQWRVNSNNMSDVPNIVSATDTWEETLSSLDYIATTCQGFRDQMVDTTSVLVATPFLAHVAYQAALFLIRMGQGAPDSVATGRISLFKDLLQDIATRWKMANVYLSILEAQEITTASEAMCGPRPLRYSHETDGNGE
;
A
#
# COMPACT_ATOMS: atom_id res chain seq x y z
N MET A 1 57.41 23.82 46.72
CA MET A 1 57.58 22.76 47.73
C MET A 1 56.19 22.39 48.24
N ALA A 2 55.59 21.24 48.01
CA ALA A 2 55.77 20.11 47.10
C ALA A 2 54.39 19.41 47.10
N LEU A 3 53.74 19.33 45.94
CA LEU A 3 53.41 18.09 45.21
C LEU A 3 52.31 17.19 45.80
N ALA A 4 51.18 17.21 45.10
CA ALA A 4 50.63 16.11 44.29
C ALA A 4 49.93 14.89 44.93
N ASN A 5 48.67 14.75 44.49
CA ASN A 5 48.00 13.56 43.94
C ASN A 5 47.45 12.44 44.84
N LYS A 6 46.15 12.18 44.58
CA LYS A 6 45.50 10.93 44.16
C LYS A 6 44.53 10.24 45.15
N GLU A 7 43.29 10.16 44.64
CA GLU A 7 42.39 8.99 44.52
C GLU A 7 41.60 8.41 45.72
N GLU A 8 40.31 8.15 45.39
CA GLU A 8 39.41 7.03 45.74
C GLU A 8 38.16 7.25 46.61
N ASP A 9 37.18 6.38 46.31
CA ASP A 9 35.72 6.55 46.24
C ASP A 9 34.92 6.14 47.51
N ILE A 10 33.77 6.81 47.67
CA ILE A 10 32.38 6.35 47.90
C ILE A 10 32.07 5.23 48.95
N ALA A 11 31.13 5.51 49.87
CA ALA A 11 29.76 4.89 49.93
C ALA A 11 28.87 5.38 51.11
N LEU A 12 27.57 5.42 50.83
CA LEU A 12 26.40 5.94 51.58
C LEU A 12 25.76 4.94 52.57
N GLU A 13 24.97 5.44 53.54
CA GLU A 13 23.58 4.96 53.81
C GLU A 13 22.77 5.82 54.83
N SER A 14 21.62 6.37 54.35
CA SER A 14 20.23 6.48 54.92
C SER A 14 19.94 7.02 56.36
N PRO A 15 18.67 7.28 56.83
CA PRO A 15 17.30 7.32 56.25
C PRO A 15 16.45 8.58 56.78
N PRO A 16 15.09 8.58 57.00
CA PRO A 16 14.11 9.33 56.17
C PRO A 16 13.09 10.27 56.89
N LEU A 17 12.15 10.80 56.09
CA LEU A 17 11.11 11.85 56.26
C LEU A 17 9.89 11.60 57.20
N THR A 18 9.24 12.69 57.67
CA THR A 18 7.75 12.89 57.75
C THR A 18 7.36 14.37 57.94
N SER A 19 6.21 14.83 57.41
CA SER A 19 5.30 15.79 58.08
C SER A 19 3.92 15.96 57.39
N THR A 20 2.98 16.48 58.16
CA THR A 20 1.50 16.45 58.08
C THR A 20 0.82 17.81 57.80
N HIS A 21 -0.39 17.79 57.22
CA HIS A 21 -1.62 18.63 57.40
C HIS A 21 -1.63 20.20 57.36
N GLY A 22 -2.67 20.77 56.71
CA GLY A 22 -3.50 21.86 57.32
C GLY A 22 -4.02 23.06 56.45
N SER A 23 -5.30 22.98 56.05
CA SER A 23 -6.38 24.00 55.82
C SER A 23 -6.20 25.53 55.54
N ASP A 24 -7.03 26.00 54.59
CA ASP A 24 -8.11 27.04 54.69
C ASP A 24 -8.09 28.36 53.86
N ARG A 25 -9.33 28.75 53.51
CA ARG A 25 -9.92 29.74 52.56
C ARG A 25 -9.46 31.22 52.56
N GLY A 26 -9.68 31.91 51.42
CA GLY A 26 -10.10 33.34 51.40
C GLY A 26 -9.74 34.18 50.17
N SER A 27 -10.74 34.73 49.48
CA SER A 27 -10.71 35.60 48.28
C SER A 27 -10.30 37.07 48.51
N THR A 28 -9.71 37.76 47.53
CA THR A 28 -10.23 38.98 46.83
C THR A 28 -9.22 39.59 45.84
N ARG A 29 -9.76 40.45 44.97
CA ARG A 29 -9.33 41.01 43.69
C ARG A 29 -8.35 42.20 43.71
N ASP A 30 -7.70 42.36 42.56
CA ASP A 30 -7.31 43.57 41.80
C ASP A 30 -6.00 44.33 42.10
N GLU A 31 -5.16 44.29 41.05
CA GLU A 31 -4.35 45.36 40.41
C GLU A 31 -2.92 45.73 40.88
N ASN A 32 -2.00 45.38 39.96
CA ASN A 32 -0.85 46.12 39.43
C ASN A 32 0.57 45.92 40.00
N GLU A 33 1.48 45.84 39.00
CA GLU A 33 2.93 46.07 38.98
C GLU A 33 3.88 44.86 38.88
N HIS A 34 4.67 44.93 37.79
CA HIS A 34 5.91 44.27 37.38
C HIS A 34 6.58 43.26 38.30
N GLU A 35 6.85 42.04 37.78
CA GLU A 35 8.21 41.48 37.75
C GLU A 35 8.33 40.27 36.82
N PHE A 36 9.49 40.17 36.19
CA PHE A 36 9.95 39.03 35.40
C PHE A 36 10.27 37.88 36.36
N GLU A 37 9.55 36.76 36.28
CA GLU A 37 10.07 35.47 36.74
C GLU A 37 9.44 34.34 35.91
N VAL A 38 10.30 33.60 35.21
CA VAL A 38 9.97 32.45 34.36
C VAL A 38 9.96 31.21 35.25
N GLU A 39 8.79 30.84 35.78
CA GLU A 39 8.53 29.48 36.24
C GLU A 39 8.06 28.64 35.05
N ALA A 40 8.86 27.64 34.68
CA ALA A 40 8.53 26.63 33.69
C ALA A 40 7.41 25.72 34.24
N ASP A 41 6.23 25.84 33.66
CA ASP A 41 5.02 25.10 34.04
C ASP A 41 5.06 23.67 33.47
N ASP A 42 5.33 22.68 34.33
CA ASP A 42 5.18 21.21 34.09
C ASP A 42 3.75 20.80 33.64
N ASN A 43 2.79 21.74 33.60
CA ASN A 43 1.51 21.53 32.95
C ASN A 43 1.57 21.57 31.42
N ASP A 44 2.55 22.27 30.82
CA ASP A 44 2.55 22.48 29.37
C ASP A 44 3.09 21.26 28.63
N GLU A 45 4.04 20.52 29.19
CA GLU A 45 4.49 19.25 28.61
C GLU A 45 3.40 18.17 28.72
N ASN A 46 2.60 18.17 29.79
CA ASN A 46 1.40 17.34 29.91
C ASN A 46 0.25 17.81 29.00
N ALA A 47 0.14 19.12 28.70
CA ALA A 47 -0.83 19.68 27.77
C ALA A 47 -0.42 19.45 26.31
N ILE A 48 0.87 19.51 26.00
CA ILE A 48 1.50 19.21 24.70
C ILE A 48 1.45 17.71 24.47
N ASN A 49 1.80 16.86 25.43
CA ASN A 49 1.61 15.41 25.31
C ASN A 49 0.12 15.05 25.21
N ARG A 50 -0.81 15.76 25.85
CA ARG A 50 -2.27 15.61 25.62
C ARG A 50 -2.72 16.14 24.26
N ARG A 51 -2.09 17.17 23.71
CA ARG A 51 -2.36 17.73 22.36
C ARG A 51 -1.78 16.84 21.26
N ILE A 52 -0.60 16.27 21.46
CA ILE A 52 0.06 15.27 20.61
C ILE A 52 -0.71 13.95 20.69
N SER A 53 -1.15 13.51 21.87
CA SER A 53 -2.07 12.36 22.02
C SER A 53 -3.41 12.61 21.34
N ARG A 54 -3.90 13.86 21.31
CA ARG A 54 -5.10 14.26 20.56
C ARG A 54 -4.87 14.40 19.05
N ALA A 55 -3.68 14.81 18.62
CA ALA A 55 -3.31 14.97 17.22
C ALA A 55 -2.97 13.61 16.57
N ILE A 56 -2.35 12.68 17.29
CA ILE A 56 -2.25 11.27 16.90
C ILE A 56 -3.66 10.63 16.87
N SER A 57 -4.62 11.15 17.66
CA SER A 57 -6.02 10.71 17.62
C SER A 57 -6.89 11.33 16.51
N THR A 58 -6.38 12.25 15.66
CA THR A 58 -7.17 12.74 14.50
C THR A 58 -7.19 11.74 13.35
N HIS A 59 -6.19 10.84 13.27
CA HIS A 59 -6.45 9.46 12.89
C HIS A 59 -7.11 8.77 14.09
N SER A 60 -8.42 8.98 14.26
CA SER A 60 -9.19 8.29 15.29
C SER A 60 -9.20 6.79 14.96
N MET A 61 -8.16 6.08 15.41
CA MET A 61 -8.26 4.67 15.72
C MET A 61 -9.24 4.61 16.89
N ALA A 62 -10.51 4.43 16.56
CA ALA A 62 -11.55 4.25 17.56
C ALA A 62 -11.08 3.19 18.56
N LYS A 63 -11.18 3.50 19.86
CA LYS A 63 -10.85 2.55 20.93
C LYS A 63 -11.59 1.24 20.59
N ARG A 64 -10.82 0.16 20.41
CA ARG A 64 -11.39 -1.12 19.99
C ARG A 64 -12.47 -1.50 21.01
N PRO A 65 -13.65 -1.98 20.56
CA PRO A 65 -14.66 -2.50 21.47
C PRO A 65 -14.03 -3.51 22.45
N GLU A 66 -14.09 -3.23 23.75
CA GLU A 66 -13.36 -3.98 24.80
C GLU A 66 -13.91 -5.42 25.01
N SER A 67 -15.07 -5.75 24.44
CA SER A 67 -15.67 -7.08 24.48
C SER A 67 -16.01 -7.63 23.10
N LEU A 68 -15.85 -8.94 22.92
CA LEU A 68 -16.17 -9.65 21.67
C LEU A 68 -17.64 -9.48 21.26
N LEU A 69 -18.56 -9.38 22.25
CA LEU A 69 -19.98 -9.11 22.00
C LEU A 69 -20.20 -7.71 21.43
N HIS A 70 -19.51 -6.69 21.96
CA HIS A 70 -19.62 -5.33 21.45
C HIS A 70 -18.98 -5.20 20.04
N GLU A 71 -17.87 -5.90 19.78
CA GLU A 71 -17.24 -5.98 18.45
C GLU A 71 -18.17 -6.66 17.44
N ALA A 72 -18.82 -7.77 17.82
CA ALA A 72 -19.79 -8.46 16.98
C ALA A 72 -21.03 -7.61 16.69
N CYS A 73 -21.58 -6.93 17.70
CA CYS A 73 -22.70 -5.99 17.51
C CYS A 73 -22.31 -4.81 16.60
N PHE A 74 -21.09 -4.28 16.75
CA PHE A 74 -20.58 -3.20 15.91
C PHE A 74 -20.47 -3.62 14.45
N LEU A 75 -19.83 -4.77 14.20
CA LEU A 75 -19.72 -5.33 12.85
C LEU A 75 -21.10 -5.64 12.26
N PHE A 76 -22.01 -6.19 13.06
CA PHE A 76 -23.38 -6.46 12.61
C PHE A 76 -24.08 -5.17 12.13
N VAL A 77 -24.12 -4.13 12.97
CA VAL A 77 -24.82 -2.88 12.64
C VAL A 77 -24.22 -2.21 11.41
N VAL A 78 -22.89 -2.16 11.30
CA VAL A 78 -22.23 -1.52 10.16
C VAL A 78 -22.42 -2.34 8.88
N SER A 79 -22.31 -3.67 8.94
CA SER A 79 -22.57 -4.54 7.78
C SER A 79 -24.04 -4.54 7.33
N MET A 80 -24.98 -4.24 8.21
CA MET A 80 -26.39 -4.07 7.80
C MET A 80 -26.61 -2.92 6.82
N ALA A 81 -25.68 -1.96 6.70
CA ALA A 81 -25.71 -0.94 5.65
C ALA A 81 -25.76 -1.56 4.25
N GLN A 82 -24.85 -2.50 3.98
CA GLN A 82 -24.73 -3.15 2.69
C GLN A 82 -25.86 -4.16 2.46
N PHE A 83 -26.30 -4.84 3.52
CA PHE A 83 -27.50 -5.69 3.49
C PHE A 83 -28.75 -4.89 3.08
N LEU A 84 -28.99 -3.73 3.69
CA LEU A 84 -30.14 -2.87 3.42
C LEU A 84 -30.05 -2.15 2.07
N ALA A 85 -28.84 -1.86 1.59
CA ALA A 85 -28.65 -1.32 0.25
C ALA A 85 -29.19 -2.28 -0.81
N GLN A 86 -28.91 -3.58 -0.68
CA GLN A 86 -29.41 -4.60 -1.63
C GLN A 86 -30.86 -5.01 -1.37
N THR A 87 -31.28 -5.02 -0.10
CA THR A 87 -32.70 -5.18 0.27
C THR A 87 -33.56 -4.11 -0.38
N GLY A 88 -33.07 -2.87 -0.43
CA GLY A 88 -33.74 -1.75 -1.05
C GLY A 88 -34.03 -1.95 -2.53
N LEU A 89 -33.18 -2.71 -3.24
CA LEU A 89 -33.43 -3.08 -4.64
C LEU A 89 -34.39 -4.28 -4.72
N ALA A 90 -34.17 -5.31 -3.89
CA ALA A 90 -35.00 -6.53 -3.82
C ALA A 90 -36.48 -6.23 -3.54
N ILE A 91 -36.76 -5.32 -2.61
CA ILE A 91 -38.13 -5.00 -2.15
C ILE A 91 -39.03 -4.44 -3.25
N SER A 92 -38.46 -3.96 -4.35
CA SER A 92 -39.21 -3.42 -5.46
C SER A 92 -39.12 -4.21 -6.75
N VAL A 93 -38.06 -5.02 -6.92
CA VAL A 93 -37.93 -5.89 -8.10
C VAL A 93 -38.77 -7.16 -7.93
N ILE A 94 -38.72 -7.81 -6.76
CA ILE A 94 -39.33 -9.13 -6.55
C ILE A 94 -40.87 -9.05 -6.49
N PRO A 95 -41.50 -8.23 -5.64
CA PRO A 95 -42.96 -8.13 -5.62
C PRO A 95 -43.52 -7.10 -6.61
N ALA A 96 -42.76 -6.69 -7.65
CA ALA A 96 -43.12 -5.58 -8.53
C ALA A 96 -44.54 -5.68 -9.10
N HIS A 97 -44.93 -6.89 -9.53
CA HIS A 97 -46.26 -7.17 -10.08
C HIS A 97 -47.37 -7.21 -9.04
N ILE A 98 -47.09 -7.72 -7.85
CA ILE A 98 -48.06 -7.71 -6.73
C ILE A 98 -48.35 -6.27 -6.32
N ILE A 99 -47.30 -5.44 -6.23
CA ILE A 99 -47.41 -4.02 -5.91
C ILE A 99 -48.17 -3.29 -7.04
N GLY A 100 -47.80 -3.52 -8.30
CA GLY A 100 -48.46 -2.92 -9.47
C GLY A 100 -49.96 -3.21 -9.55
N LYS A 101 -50.41 -4.40 -9.15
CA LYS A 101 -51.85 -4.77 -9.09
C LYS A 101 -52.67 -3.94 -8.09
N SER A 102 -52.03 -3.19 -7.20
CA SER A 102 -52.74 -2.35 -6.22
C SER A 102 -53.34 -1.07 -6.83
N TRP A 103 -52.94 -0.70 -8.06
CA TRP A 103 -53.46 0.47 -8.76
C TRP A 103 -54.07 0.09 -10.11
N GLU A 104 -55.11 0.82 -10.51
CA GLU A 104 -55.74 0.66 -11.83
C GLU A 104 -54.88 1.36 -12.91
N ASN A 105 -54.63 0.67 -14.03
CA ASN A 105 -53.90 1.18 -15.21
C ASN A 105 -52.39 1.46 -15.02
N VAL A 106 -51.64 0.55 -14.38
CA VAL A 106 -50.18 0.63 -14.34
C VAL A 106 -49.57 0.17 -15.66
N GLN A 107 -48.73 1.00 -16.27
CA GLN A 107 -48.01 0.70 -17.52
C GLN A 107 -46.71 -0.08 -17.21
N ASP A 108 -46.29 -1.01 -18.08
CA ASP A 108 -45.07 -1.83 -17.86
C ASP A 108 -43.81 -0.99 -17.60
N GLY A 109 -43.69 0.17 -18.26
CA GLY A 109 -42.60 1.12 -18.02
C GLY A 109 -42.62 1.78 -16.63
N GLN A 110 -43.76 1.83 -15.94
CA GLN A 110 -43.84 2.31 -14.57
C GLN A 110 -43.34 1.27 -13.55
N LEU A 111 -43.40 -0.03 -13.86
CA LEU A 111 -42.83 -1.06 -12.99
C LEU A 111 -41.31 -0.97 -12.95
N SER A 112 -40.66 -0.65 -14.08
CA SER A 112 -39.21 -0.44 -14.10
C SER A 112 -38.78 0.74 -13.23
N TRP A 113 -39.66 1.74 -13.05
CA TRP A 113 -39.41 2.87 -12.16
C TRP A 113 -39.37 2.49 -10.68
N PHE A 114 -40.03 1.41 -10.25
CA PHE A 114 -40.00 0.98 -8.84
C PHE A 114 -38.58 0.61 -8.40
N ALA A 115 -37.80 0.03 -9.32
CA ALA A 115 -36.39 -0.29 -9.12
C ALA A 115 -35.48 0.90 -9.46
N ALA A 116 -35.70 1.55 -10.60
CA ALA A 116 -34.83 2.62 -11.09
C ALA A 116 -34.80 3.85 -10.18
N ALA A 117 -35.94 4.29 -9.63
CA ALA A 117 -36.03 5.47 -8.76
C ALA A 117 -35.08 5.39 -7.56
N TYR A 118 -35.01 4.21 -6.93
CA TYR A 118 -34.15 3.96 -5.79
C TYR A 118 -32.66 3.97 -6.16
N SER A 119 -32.28 3.25 -7.22
CA SER A 119 -30.89 3.18 -7.67
C SER A 119 -30.37 4.53 -8.20
N LEU A 120 -31.25 5.34 -8.79
CA LEU A 120 -30.93 6.70 -9.25
C LEU A 120 -30.40 7.59 -8.12
N THR A 121 -31.20 7.81 -7.09
CA THR A 121 -30.83 8.70 -5.97
C THR A 121 -29.77 8.07 -5.09
N SER A 122 -29.80 6.75 -4.93
CA SER A 122 -28.76 6.03 -4.20
C SER A 122 -27.40 6.17 -4.86
N GLY A 123 -27.29 6.16 -6.19
CA GLY A 123 -26.01 6.33 -6.88
C GLY A 123 -25.53 7.77 -6.92
N THR A 124 -26.41 8.72 -7.26
CA THR A 124 -26.05 10.14 -7.44
C THR A 124 -25.55 10.84 -6.17
N LEU A 125 -25.99 10.40 -4.99
CA LEU A 125 -25.66 11.04 -3.72
C LEU A 125 -24.48 10.42 -2.97
N ILE A 126 -23.89 9.30 -3.43
CA ILE A 126 -22.80 8.61 -2.71
C ILE A 126 -21.57 9.51 -2.53
N LEU A 127 -21.13 10.19 -3.60
CA LEU A 127 -19.95 11.07 -3.55
C LEU A 127 -20.16 12.23 -2.59
N VAL A 128 -21.30 12.90 -2.69
CA VAL A 128 -21.65 14.04 -1.84
C VAL A 128 -21.84 13.60 -0.39
N ALA A 129 -22.45 12.44 -0.15
CA ALA A 129 -22.64 11.88 1.18
C ALA A 129 -21.32 11.47 1.85
N GLY A 130 -20.35 10.95 1.08
CA GLY A 130 -19.00 10.65 1.57
C GLY A 130 -18.30 11.91 2.06
N ARG A 131 -18.31 12.96 1.23
CA ARG A 131 -17.72 14.27 1.55
C ARG A 131 -18.39 14.93 2.75
N LEU A 132 -19.71 14.86 2.82
CA LEU A 132 -20.47 15.37 3.96
C LEU A 132 -20.11 14.61 5.25
N GLY A 133 -19.79 13.33 5.14
CA GLY A 133 -19.34 12.48 6.25
C GLY A 133 -17.98 12.88 6.79
N ASP A 134 -17.05 13.21 5.90
CA ASP A 134 -15.71 13.69 6.28
C ASP A 134 -15.79 15.04 7.02
N LEU A 135 -16.78 15.89 6.71
CA LEU A 135 -16.96 17.21 7.34
C LEU A 135 -17.77 17.16 8.65
N TYR A 136 -18.87 16.41 8.68
CA TYR A 136 -19.82 16.41 9.80
C TYR A 136 -19.69 15.22 10.76
N GLY A 137 -18.89 14.23 10.38
CA GLY A 137 -18.73 12.96 11.09
C GLY A 137 -19.56 11.83 10.47
N HIS A 138 -18.89 10.71 10.18
CA HIS A 138 -19.50 9.57 9.51
C HIS A 138 -20.58 8.89 10.35
N ARG A 139 -20.43 8.85 11.68
CA ARG A 139 -21.42 8.24 12.58
C ARG A 139 -22.75 8.99 12.52
N ARG A 140 -22.74 10.32 12.51
CA ARG A 140 -23.98 11.12 12.40
C ARG A 140 -24.69 10.88 11.09
N LEU A 141 -23.99 10.95 9.96
CA LEU A 141 -24.60 10.70 8.66
C LEU A 141 -25.10 9.28 8.48
N PHE A 142 -24.41 8.29 9.05
CA PHE A 142 -24.86 6.91 9.07
C PHE A 142 -26.21 6.76 9.79
N ILE A 143 -26.35 7.35 10.98
CA ILE A 143 -27.60 7.31 11.76
C ILE A 143 -28.72 8.11 11.07
N ILE A 144 -28.43 9.32 10.59
CA ILE A 144 -29.39 10.15 9.84
C ILE A 144 -29.87 9.41 8.59
N GLY A 145 -28.96 8.75 7.88
CA GLY A 145 -29.26 7.94 6.71
C GLY A 145 -30.25 6.83 7.01
N PHE A 146 -30.09 6.08 8.11
CA PHE A 146 -31.05 5.04 8.50
C PHE A 146 -32.40 5.59 8.97
N ILE A 147 -32.43 6.72 9.68
CA ILE A 147 -33.69 7.38 10.07
C ILE A 147 -34.45 7.81 8.81
N TRP A 148 -33.76 8.44 7.87
CA TRP A 148 -34.31 8.88 6.59
C TRP A 148 -34.81 7.69 5.76
N TYR A 149 -34.00 6.64 5.65
CA TYR A 149 -34.39 5.40 4.99
C TYR A 149 -35.68 4.84 5.62
N GLY A 150 -35.71 4.64 6.93
CA GLY A 150 -36.88 4.10 7.64
C GLY A 150 -38.14 4.96 7.47
N LEU A 151 -38.01 6.29 7.48
CA LEU A 151 -39.12 7.21 7.25
C LEU A 151 -39.76 7.01 5.87
N TRP A 152 -38.95 6.92 4.81
CA TRP A 152 -39.47 6.76 3.45
C TRP A 152 -39.92 5.34 3.13
N LEU A 153 -39.39 4.33 3.83
CA LEU A 153 -39.97 2.98 3.83
C LEU A 153 -41.38 2.99 4.46
N LEU A 154 -41.55 3.66 5.61
CA LEU A 154 -42.85 3.77 6.27
C LEU A 154 -43.88 4.42 5.34
N LEU A 155 -43.52 5.57 4.74
CA LEU A 155 -44.36 6.28 3.77
C LEU A 155 -44.63 5.46 2.51
N GLY A 156 -43.63 4.70 2.02
CA GLY A 156 -43.79 3.80 0.88
C GLY A 156 -44.83 2.71 1.12
N GLY A 157 -44.92 2.15 2.33
CA GLY A 157 -45.97 1.20 2.70
C GLY A 157 -47.38 1.82 2.70
N PHE A 158 -47.51 3.09 3.09
CA PHE A 158 -48.77 3.83 2.96
C PHE A 158 -49.16 4.14 1.51
N GLY A 159 -48.26 3.88 0.55
CA GLY A 159 -48.54 4.04 -0.88
C GLY A 159 -49.72 3.21 -1.37
N VAL A 160 -50.09 2.14 -0.66
CA VAL A 160 -51.30 1.35 -0.95
C VAL A 160 -52.60 2.16 -0.91
N TYR A 161 -52.64 3.26 -0.15
CA TYR A 161 -53.79 4.15 -0.06
C TYR A 161 -53.75 5.29 -1.09
N ALA A 162 -52.66 5.41 -1.84
CA ALA A 162 -52.54 6.41 -2.89
C ALA A 162 -53.32 5.94 -4.14
N THR A 163 -53.92 6.89 -4.84
CA THR A 163 -54.66 6.61 -6.10
C THR A 163 -53.74 6.38 -7.29
N THR A 164 -52.47 6.80 -7.22
CA THR A 164 -51.50 6.69 -8.32
C THR A 164 -50.17 6.11 -7.87
N PRO A 165 -49.46 5.35 -8.75
CA PRO A 165 -48.14 4.78 -8.44
C PRO A 165 -47.05 5.85 -8.29
N THR A 166 -47.29 7.09 -8.69
CA THR A 166 -46.33 8.20 -8.61
C THR A 166 -45.89 8.48 -7.17
N PHE A 167 -46.81 8.45 -6.22
CA PHE A 167 -46.47 8.66 -4.79
C PHE A 167 -45.47 7.60 -4.31
N PHE A 168 -45.68 6.34 -4.69
CA PHE A 168 -44.78 5.26 -4.37
C PHE A 168 -43.40 5.43 -5.03
N ILE A 169 -43.35 5.77 -6.33
CA ILE A 169 -42.09 6.06 -7.05
C ILE A 169 -41.31 7.20 -6.37
N VAL A 170 -42.00 8.26 -5.93
CA VAL A 170 -41.38 9.38 -5.20
C VAL A 170 -40.80 8.90 -3.86
N CYS A 171 -41.55 8.11 -3.08
CA CYS A 171 -41.04 7.54 -1.84
C CYS A 171 -39.78 6.68 -2.08
N ARG A 172 -39.74 5.94 -3.20
CA ARG A 172 -38.60 5.13 -3.62
C ARG A 172 -37.37 5.97 -3.98
N ALA A 173 -37.57 7.08 -4.68
CA ALA A 173 -36.50 8.04 -4.96
C ALA A 173 -35.94 8.62 -3.66
N PHE A 174 -36.80 9.03 -2.72
CA PHE A 174 -36.34 9.56 -1.44
C PHE A 174 -35.69 8.49 -0.55
N GLN A 175 -36.11 7.23 -0.63
CA GLN A 175 -35.48 6.11 0.06
C GLN A 175 -34.02 5.91 -0.37
N GLY A 176 -33.73 6.05 -1.67
CA GLY A 176 -32.36 5.90 -2.18
C GLY A 176 -31.38 6.94 -1.60
N ILE A 177 -31.85 8.13 -1.21
CA ILE A 177 -31.05 9.13 -0.48
C ILE A 177 -30.53 8.54 0.84
N GLY A 178 -31.36 7.77 1.55
CA GLY A 178 -30.97 7.10 2.79
C GLY A 178 -29.83 6.12 2.56
N THR A 179 -29.93 5.25 1.55
CA THR A 179 -28.85 4.31 1.19
C THR A 179 -27.58 5.05 0.77
N GLY A 180 -27.71 6.10 -0.05
CA GLY A 180 -26.59 6.93 -0.49
C GLY A 180 -25.85 7.59 0.67
N LEU A 181 -26.54 7.94 1.75
CA LEU A 181 -25.94 8.42 3.00
C LEU A 181 -25.29 7.30 3.81
N VAL A 182 -25.94 6.15 3.95
CA VAL A 182 -25.46 5.07 4.84
C VAL A 182 -24.20 4.40 4.28
N LEU A 183 -24.17 4.07 2.98
CA LEU A 183 -23.15 3.19 2.40
C LEU A 183 -21.70 3.74 2.45
N PRO A 184 -21.39 4.95 1.96
CA PRO A 184 -20.03 5.50 2.02
C PRO A 184 -19.58 5.74 3.46
N ASN A 185 -20.50 6.15 4.33
CA ASN A 185 -20.24 6.39 5.74
C ASN A 185 -19.97 5.08 6.51
N ALA A 186 -20.61 3.96 6.13
CA ALA A 186 -20.33 2.63 6.69
C ALA A 186 -18.89 2.17 6.39
N VAL A 187 -18.47 2.30 5.13
CA VAL A 187 -17.12 1.95 4.67
C VAL A 187 -16.07 2.81 5.37
N ALA A 188 -16.33 4.10 5.51
CA ALA A 188 -15.47 5.04 6.21
C ALA A 188 -15.34 4.73 7.73
N ILE A 189 -16.43 4.29 8.37
CA ILE A 189 -16.42 3.84 9.78
C ILE A 189 -15.56 2.59 9.95
N LEU A 190 -15.71 1.57 9.09
CA LEU A 190 -14.88 0.36 9.14
C LEU A 190 -13.40 0.68 8.86
N GLY A 191 -13.15 1.54 7.87
CA GLY A 191 -11.80 1.96 7.46
C GLY A 191 -11.02 2.67 8.55
N ARG A 192 -11.68 3.49 9.38
CA ARG A 192 -11.09 4.20 10.53
C ARG A 192 -11.01 3.35 11.80
N THR A 193 -11.87 2.34 11.96
CA THR A 193 -11.90 1.50 13.17
C THR A 193 -10.83 0.41 13.16
N TYR A 194 -10.53 -0.18 12.00
CA TYR A 194 -9.58 -1.31 11.91
C TYR A 194 -8.25 -0.89 11.26
N PRO A 195 -7.09 -1.13 11.92
CA PRO A 195 -5.78 -0.88 11.34
C PRO A 195 -5.48 -1.84 10.17
N PRO A 196 -4.57 -1.48 9.25
CA PRO A 196 -4.18 -2.37 8.13
C PRO A 196 -3.68 -3.73 8.64
N GLY A 197 -4.17 -4.82 8.03
CA GLY A 197 -3.83 -6.21 8.38
C GLY A 197 -4.98 -7.20 8.13
N ARG A 198 -4.73 -8.49 8.42
CA ARG A 198 -5.68 -9.61 8.19
C ARG A 198 -7.09 -9.37 8.75
N ARG A 199 -7.21 -8.73 9.91
CA ARG A 199 -8.52 -8.41 10.52
C ARG A 199 -9.31 -7.40 9.70
N LYS A 200 -8.68 -6.35 9.19
CA LYS A 200 -9.33 -5.36 8.33
C LYS A 200 -9.82 -6.01 7.04
N GLU A 201 -8.98 -6.83 6.41
CA GLU A 201 -9.36 -7.61 5.22
C GLU A 201 -10.58 -8.51 5.48
N LEU A 202 -10.61 -9.22 6.61
CA LEU A 202 -11.73 -10.08 7.00
C LEU A 202 -13.01 -9.27 7.24
N VAL A 203 -12.92 -8.12 7.91
CA VAL A 203 -14.08 -7.25 8.18
C VAL A 203 -14.63 -6.65 6.89
N PHE A 204 -13.78 -6.19 5.97
CA PHE A 204 -14.19 -5.69 4.67
C PHE A 204 -14.77 -6.80 3.78
N SER A 205 -14.23 -8.02 3.87
CA SER A 205 -14.79 -9.21 3.22
C SER A 205 -16.19 -9.55 3.76
N LEU A 206 -16.38 -9.54 5.08
CA LEU A 206 -17.68 -9.77 5.72
C LEU A 206 -18.70 -8.68 5.33
N PHE A 207 -18.28 -7.42 5.30
CA PHE A 207 -19.10 -6.31 4.82
C PHE A 207 -19.53 -6.52 3.36
N GLY A 208 -18.62 -6.91 2.46
CA GLY A 208 -18.94 -7.24 1.07
C GLY A 208 -19.91 -8.42 0.93
N ALA A 209 -19.70 -9.49 1.70
CA ALA A 209 -20.52 -10.70 1.67
C ALA A 209 -21.99 -10.46 2.08
N THR A 210 -22.27 -9.39 2.84
CA THR A 210 -23.66 -9.04 3.19
C THR A 210 -24.48 -8.47 2.03
N ALA A 211 -23.86 -8.03 0.94
CA ALA A 211 -24.58 -7.52 -0.23
C ALA A 211 -25.49 -8.61 -0.88
N PRO A 212 -24.95 -9.76 -1.36
CA PRO A 212 -25.79 -10.81 -1.94
C PRO A 212 -26.75 -11.44 -0.93
N ALA A 213 -26.35 -11.52 0.35
CA ALA A 213 -27.21 -11.98 1.43
C ALA A 213 -28.42 -11.05 1.63
N GLY A 214 -28.23 -9.73 1.56
CA GLY A 214 -29.29 -8.73 1.63
C GLY A 214 -30.35 -8.91 0.56
N PHE A 215 -29.93 -9.10 -0.70
CA PHE A 215 -30.88 -9.31 -1.78
C PHE A 215 -31.74 -10.57 -1.60
N ASN A 216 -31.10 -11.71 -1.28
CA ASN A 216 -31.79 -13.00 -1.23
C ASN A 216 -32.55 -13.26 0.07
N VAL A 217 -31.90 -13.08 1.22
CA VAL A 217 -32.53 -13.33 2.52
C VAL A 217 -33.72 -12.40 2.71
N ALA A 218 -33.52 -11.09 2.54
CA ALA A 218 -34.63 -10.15 2.62
C ALA A 218 -35.64 -10.38 1.50
N GLY A 219 -35.20 -10.70 0.29
CA GLY A 219 -36.07 -11.01 -0.85
C GLY A 219 -37.04 -12.16 -0.58
N VAL A 220 -36.61 -13.23 0.09
CA VAL A 220 -37.48 -14.34 0.52
C VAL A 220 -38.52 -13.86 1.52
N PHE A 221 -38.13 -13.09 2.55
CA PHE A 221 -39.08 -12.54 3.51
C PHE A 221 -40.07 -11.57 2.87
N ILE A 222 -39.60 -10.73 1.94
CA ILE A 222 -40.45 -9.78 1.20
C ILE A 222 -41.43 -10.52 0.30
N ALA A 223 -40.97 -11.50 -0.49
CA ALA A 223 -41.84 -12.29 -1.34
C ALA A 223 -42.89 -13.05 -0.53
N LEU A 224 -42.49 -13.63 0.61
CA LEU A 224 -43.40 -14.31 1.52
C LEU A 224 -44.48 -13.37 2.07
N LEU A 225 -44.11 -12.19 2.55
CA LEU A 225 -45.05 -11.20 3.07
C LEU A 225 -45.96 -10.65 1.97
N ALA A 226 -45.44 -10.42 0.77
CA ALA A 226 -46.20 -9.94 -0.38
C ALA A 226 -47.23 -10.96 -0.87
N GLU A 227 -46.91 -12.27 -0.86
CA GLU A 227 -47.82 -13.33 -1.29
C GLU A 227 -48.83 -13.76 -0.22
N ARG A 228 -48.39 -13.88 1.04
CA ARG A 228 -49.18 -14.56 2.10
C ARG A 228 -49.86 -13.62 3.08
N ALA A 229 -49.31 -12.42 3.28
CA ALA A 229 -49.85 -11.45 4.21
C ALA A 229 -50.41 -10.26 3.43
N TRP A 230 -49.60 -9.22 3.27
CA TRP A 230 -49.93 -8.03 2.52
C TRP A 230 -48.62 -7.25 2.27
N TRP A 231 -48.38 -6.81 1.04
CA TRP A 231 -47.10 -6.24 0.62
C TRP A 231 -46.64 -5.00 1.43
N PRO A 232 -47.51 -4.10 1.96
CA PRO A 232 -47.07 -2.97 2.79
C PRO A 232 -46.36 -3.37 4.09
N TRP A 233 -46.66 -4.55 4.65
CA TRP A 233 -45.96 -5.05 5.83
C TRP A 233 -44.46 -5.22 5.58
N SER A 234 -44.07 -5.60 4.36
CA SER A 234 -42.66 -5.69 3.96
C SER A 234 -41.95 -4.34 4.15
N TYR A 235 -42.63 -3.23 3.83
CA TYR A 235 -42.10 -1.88 3.97
C TYR A 235 -42.09 -1.42 5.43
N TRP A 236 -43.16 -1.66 6.19
CA TRP A 236 -43.25 -1.26 7.60
C TRP A 236 -42.28 -2.02 8.51
N ILE A 237 -42.11 -3.33 8.29
CA ILE A 237 -41.14 -4.13 9.05
C ILE A 237 -39.72 -3.65 8.74
N MET A 238 -39.41 -3.35 7.47
CA MET A 238 -38.10 -2.79 7.11
C MET A 238 -37.89 -1.39 7.68
N ALA A 239 -38.94 -0.56 7.79
CA ALA A 239 -38.86 0.75 8.44
C ALA A 239 -38.49 0.61 9.92
N ILE A 240 -39.17 -0.29 10.64
CA ILE A 240 -38.87 -0.61 12.04
C ILE A 240 -37.43 -1.13 12.16
N TYR A 241 -36.99 -2.00 11.25
CA TYR A 241 -35.64 -2.53 11.24
C TYR A 241 -34.57 -1.44 11.03
N CYS A 242 -34.77 -0.52 10.08
CA CYS A 242 -33.90 0.64 9.88
C CYS A 242 -33.80 1.52 11.14
N TRP A 243 -34.92 1.80 11.81
CA TRP A 243 -34.91 2.58 13.05
C TRP A 243 -34.26 1.83 14.22
N ALA A 244 -34.47 0.52 14.33
CA ALA A 244 -33.77 -0.30 15.31
C ALA A 244 -32.24 -0.26 15.09
N LEU A 245 -31.79 -0.29 13.83
CA LEU A 245 -30.37 -0.13 13.49
C LEU A 245 -29.85 1.28 13.72
N ALA A 246 -30.66 2.33 13.53
CA ALA A 246 -30.30 3.69 13.88
C ALA A 246 -30.08 3.85 15.40
N VAL A 247 -30.98 3.26 16.21
CA VAL A 247 -30.86 3.22 17.67
C VAL A 247 -29.65 2.38 18.09
N ALA A 248 -29.46 1.19 17.52
CA ALA A 248 -28.30 0.35 17.80
C ALA A 248 -26.99 1.05 17.40
N GLY A 249 -26.93 1.69 16.23
CA GLY A 249 -25.78 2.47 15.77
C GLY A 249 -25.47 3.65 16.68
N PHE A 250 -26.48 4.28 17.26
CA PHE A 250 -26.28 5.34 18.26
C PHE A 250 -25.53 4.84 19.51
N PHE A 251 -25.83 3.62 19.99
CA PHE A 251 -25.20 3.03 21.17
C PHE A 251 -23.87 2.31 20.89
N VAL A 252 -23.77 1.65 19.73
CA VAL A 252 -22.67 0.72 19.42
C VAL A 252 -21.51 1.43 18.72
N ILE A 253 -21.77 2.45 17.90
CA ILE A 253 -20.69 3.17 17.20
C ILE A 253 -20.10 4.21 18.16
N PRO A 254 -18.79 4.14 18.47
CA PRO A 254 -18.18 5.02 19.47
C PRO A 254 -18.19 6.49 19.02
N ARG A 255 -18.45 7.38 19.99
CA ARG A 255 -18.48 8.84 19.78
C ARG A 255 -17.12 9.43 19.37
N SER A 256 -16.02 8.71 19.59
CA SER A 256 -14.67 9.13 19.21
C SER A 256 -14.44 9.18 17.69
N LEU A 257 -15.35 8.60 16.89
CA LEU A 257 -15.31 8.66 15.42
C LEU A 257 -15.88 9.97 14.86
N ASP A 258 -16.60 10.76 15.66
CA ASP A 258 -17.08 12.08 15.27
C ASP A 258 -15.98 13.14 15.51
N PRO A 259 -15.82 14.15 14.64
CA PRO A 259 -14.91 15.26 14.89
C PRO A 259 -15.20 15.90 16.26
N PRO A 260 -14.17 16.20 17.09
CA PRO A 260 -14.38 16.68 18.44
C PRO A 260 -15.24 17.95 18.46
N ALA A 261 -16.21 18.00 19.37
CA ALA A 261 -17.20 19.09 19.49
C ALA A 261 -16.59 20.49 19.76
N GLY A 262 -15.28 20.57 19.97
CA GLY A 262 -14.49 21.80 20.11
C GLY A 262 -13.71 22.24 18.86
N SER A 263 -13.58 21.41 17.81
CA SER A 263 -13.00 21.81 16.51
C SER A 263 -14.01 22.57 15.63
N GLY A 264 -14.89 23.32 16.29
CA GLY A 264 -15.77 24.32 15.70
C GLY A 264 -15.20 25.72 15.85
N SER A 265 -13.87 25.87 15.94
CA SER A 265 -13.19 27.16 16.10
C SER A 265 -12.84 27.85 14.77
N ASP A 266 -13.39 27.41 13.64
CA ASP A 266 -13.46 28.23 12.40
C ASP A 266 -14.88 28.33 11.80
N LEU A 267 -15.83 27.51 12.25
CA LEU A 267 -17.22 27.54 11.73
C LEU A 267 -18.17 28.39 12.56
N LYS A 268 -17.75 28.83 13.76
CA LYS A 268 -18.53 29.74 14.62
C LYS A 268 -18.20 31.22 14.39
N THR A 269 -17.11 31.54 13.70
CA THR A 269 -16.77 32.90 13.28
C THR A 269 -17.22 33.05 11.83
N GLY A 270 -18.29 33.82 11.62
CA GLY A 270 -19.13 33.68 10.45
C GLY A 270 -18.47 33.92 9.09
N ARG A 271 -18.79 33.04 8.13
CA ARG A 271 -19.15 33.37 6.75
C ARG A 271 -19.76 32.13 6.09
N ARG A 272 -21.00 32.24 5.60
CA ARG A 272 -21.69 31.20 4.81
C ARG A 272 -20.87 30.73 3.59
N PHE A 273 -19.90 31.55 3.15
CA PHE A 273 -19.01 31.28 2.03
C PHE A 273 -18.01 30.13 2.30
N ASP A 274 -17.51 29.96 3.52
CA ASP A 274 -16.59 28.86 3.86
C ASP A 274 -17.26 27.47 3.80
N PHE A 275 -18.57 27.43 4.09
CA PHE A 275 -19.37 26.21 3.97
C PHE A 275 -19.63 25.84 2.50
N ILE A 276 -19.89 26.84 1.64
CA ILE A 276 -20.11 26.66 0.21
C ILE A 276 -18.81 26.16 -0.46
N ASP A 277 -17.67 26.72 -0.06
CA ASP A 277 -16.36 26.38 -0.62
C ASP A 277 -15.85 25.00 -0.17
N LYS A 278 -16.10 24.57 1.08
CA LYS A 278 -15.60 23.27 1.60
C LYS A 278 -16.40 22.04 1.12
N ILE A 279 -17.70 22.22 0.84
CA ILE A 279 -18.59 21.17 0.31
C ILE A 279 -18.59 21.13 -1.22
N ASP A 280 -18.11 22.20 -1.86
CA ASP A 280 -18.34 22.49 -3.27
C ASP A 280 -19.84 22.37 -3.61
N LEU A 281 -20.65 23.16 -2.89
CA LEU A 281 -22.11 23.14 -3.05
C LEU A 281 -22.58 23.43 -4.48
N PRO A 282 -21.97 24.37 -5.24
CA PRO A 282 -22.31 24.59 -6.64
C PRO A 282 -21.96 23.37 -7.51
N GLY A 283 -20.79 22.77 -7.33
CA GLY A 283 -20.40 21.53 -8.01
C GLY A 283 -21.38 20.39 -7.70
N ALA A 284 -21.64 20.12 -6.42
CA ALA A 284 -22.60 19.11 -5.99
C ALA A 284 -24.00 19.34 -6.60
N PHE A 285 -24.50 20.57 -6.60
CA PHE A 285 -25.82 20.90 -7.14
C PHE A 285 -25.91 20.62 -8.64
N PHE A 286 -24.96 21.12 -9.45
CA PHE A 286 -24.97 20.91 -10.89
C PHE A 286 -24.69 19.46 -11.28
N GLY A 287 -23.82 18.77 -10.53
CA GLY A 287 -23.52 17.35 -10.71
C GLY A 287 -24.73 16.46 -10.43
N ILE A 288 -25.37 16.62 -9.26
CA ILE A 288 -26.58 15.87 -8.89
C ILE A 288 -27.71 16.17 -9.88
N THR A 289 -27.97 17.45 -10.17
CA THR A 289 -29.05 17.86 -11.08
C THR A 289 -28.84 17.31 -12.49
N GLY A 290 -27.59 17.36 -12.99
CA GLY A 290 -27.23 16.83 -14.30
C GLY A 290 -27.47 15.32 -14.40
N LEU A 291 -26.97 14.56 -13.43
CA LEU A 291 -27.18 13.10 -13.39
C LEU A 291 -28.67 12.76 -13.19
N LEU A 292 -29.39 13.51 -12.37
CA LEU A 292 -30.81 13.27 -12.09
C LEU A 292 -31.68 13.50 -13.32
N PHE A 293 -31.51 14.61 -14.05
CA PHE A 293 -32.29 14.89 -15.25
C PHE A 293 -31.98 13.94 -16.40
N ILE A 294 -30.72 13.58 -16.62
CA ILE A 294 -30.36 12.59 -17.65
C ILE A 294 -31.06 11.25 -17.34
N ASN A 295 -30.93 10.77 -16.10
CA ASN A 295 -31.53 9.50 -15.71
C ASN A 295 -33.06 9.53 -15.77
N PHE A 296 -33.65 10.64 -15.32
CA PHE A 296 -35.10 10.85 -15.37
C PHE A 296 -35.62 10.85 -16.81
N SER A 297 -34.99 11.58 -17.72
CA SER A 297 -35.39 11.59 -19.13
C SER A 297 -35.37 10.19 -19.74
N TRP A 298 -34.31 9.41 -19.50
CA TRP A 298 -34.18 8.05 -20.05
C TRP A 298 -35.17 7.04 -19.46
N ASN A 299 -35.48 7.14 -18.18
CA ASN A 299 -36.47 6.26 -17.56
C ASN A 299 -37.92 6.71 -17.83
N GLN A 300 -38.16 8.00 -18.09
CA GLN A 300 -39.49 8.53 -18.37
C GLN A 300 -39.89 8.36 -19.85
N ALA A 301 -38.91 8.39 -20.77
CA ALA A 301 -39.17 8.28 -22.21
C ALA A 301 -39.97 7.02 -22.64
N PRO A 302 -39.77 5.81 -22.07
CA PRO A 302 -40.58 4.64 -22.38
C PRO A 302 -42.06 4.79 -22.02
N ILE A 303 -42.38 5.57 -20.98
CA ILE A 303 -43.76 5.75 -20.47
C ILE A 303 -44.49 6.76 -21.34
N VAL A 304 -43.93 7.96 -21.45
CA VAL A 304 -44.61 9.11 -22.07
C VAL A 304 -44.32 9.21 -23.57
N GLY A 305 -43.35 8.46 -24.07
CA GLY A 305 -42.89 8.55 -25.45
C GLY A 305 -41.86 9.65 -25.68
N TRP A 306 -40.98 9.41 -26.65
CA TRP A 306 -39.96 10.38 -27.06
C TRP A 306 -40.55 11.63 -27.73
N GLN A 307 -41.81 11.63 -28.19
CA GLN A 307 -42.38 12.80 -28.85
C GLN A 307 -42.62 13.98 -27.89
N ASN A 308 -42.64 13.74 -26.57
CA ASN A 308 -42.94 14.78 -25.59
C ASN A 308 -41.75 15.76 -25.43
N PRO A 309 -41.96 17.09 -25.62
CA PRO A 309 -40.88 18.08 -25.61
C PRO A 309 -40.09 18.12 -24.30
N TYR A 310 -40.74 17.91 -23.16
CA TYR A 310 -40.11 18.01 -21.86
C TYR A 310 -39.00 16.97 -21.65
N THR A 311 -39.10 15.79 -22.27
CA THR A 311 -38.08 14.73 -22.19
C THR A 311 -36.76 15.20 -22.79
N TYR A 312 -36.80 15.87 -23.95
CA TYR A 312 -35.62 16.45 -24.60
C TYR A 312 -35.08 17.64 -23.83
N VAL A 313 -35.97 18.52 -23.34
CA VAL A 313 -35.57 19.70 -22.57
C VAL A 313 -34.82 19.28 -21.31
N LEU A 314 -35.36 18.33 -20.53
CA LEU A 314 -34.69 17.81 -19.33
C LEU A 314 -33.36 17.14 -19.67
N LEU A 315 -33.27 16.42 -20.79
CA LEU A 315 -32.02 15.77 -21.22
C LEU A 315 -30.95 16.80 -21.59
N ILE A 316 -31.32 17.84 -22.34
CA ILE A 316 -30.43 18.95 -22.73
C ILE A 316 -29.98 19.72 -21.48
N VAL A 317 -30.91 20.08 -20.59
CA VAL A 317 -30.59 20.75 -19.33
C VAL A 317 -29.69 19.88 -18.46
N GLY A 318 -29.87 18.55 -18.47
CA GLY A 318 -29.00 17.61 -17.78
C GLY A 318 -27.56 17.64 -18.30
N PHE A 319 -27.37 17.54 -19.61
CA PHE A 319 -26.03 17.64 -20.22
C PHE A 319 -25.39 19.02 -20.04
N LEU A 320 -26.18 20.10 -20.14
CA LEU A 320 -25.70 21.45 -19.85
C LEU A 320 -25.27 21.58 -18.38
N SER A 321 -26.04 21.02 -17.45
CA SER A 321 -25.70 21.02 -16.02
C SER A 321 -24.41 20.25 -15.74
N LEU A 322 -24.18 19.11 -16.40
CA LEU A 322 -22.90 18.40 -16.32
C LEU A 322 -21.73 19.19 -16.94
N GLY A 323 -21.98 19.94 -18.01
CA GLY A 323 -21.00 20.85 -18.61
C GLY A 323 -20.63 22.00 -17.66
N VAL A 324 -21.63 22.58 -16.99
CA VAL A 324 -21.43 23.61 -15.95
C VAL A 324 -20.72 23.02 -14.75
N PHE A 325 -21.08 21.82 -14.30
CA PHE A 325 -20.39 21.09 -13.25
C PHE A 325 -18.89 20.95 -13.57
N ALA A 326 -18.54 20.45 -14.75
CA ALA A 326 -17.13 20.31 -15.15
C ALA A 326 -16.37 21.66 -15.19
N PHE A 327 -17.05 22.76 -15.51
CA PHE A 327 -16.46 24.09 -15.47
C PHE A 327 -16.27 24.62 -14.04
N VAL A 328 -17.25 24.40 -13.17
CA VAL A 328 -17.22 24.79 -11.75
C VAL A 328 -16.14 24.00 -11.02
N GLU A 329 -16.09 22.69 -11.22
CA GLU A 329 -15.13 21.77 -10.60
C GLU A 329 -13.68 22.14 -10.92
N ARG A 330 -13.42 22.60 -12.16
CA ARG A 330 -12.10 23.08 -12.58
C ARG A 330 -11.65 24.34 -11.85
N LYS A 331 -12.58 25.12 -11.29
CA LYS A 331 -12.31 26.38 -10.58
C LYS A 331 -12.47 26.25 -9.06
N ALA A 332 -13.05 25.15 -8.57
CA ALA A 332 -13.30 24.94 -7.15
C ALA A 332 -11.97 24.78 -6.38
N LYS A 333 -11.89 25.39 -5.19
CA LYS A 333 -10.72 25.25 -4.29
C LYS A 333 -10.63 23.86 -3.66
N PHE A 334 -11.78 23.23 -3.41
CA PHE A 334 -11.89 21.88 -2.85
C PHE A 334 -12.82 21.02 -3.72
N PRO A 335 -12.35 20.56 -4.90
CA PRO A 335 -13.19 19.79 -5.81
C PRO A 335 -13.65 18.46 -5.17
N LEU A 336 -14.91 18.08 -5.44
CA LEU A 336 -15.49 16.75 -5.19
C LEU A 336 -14.76 15.65 -5.96
N LEU A 337 -14.38 15.92 -7.21
CA LEU A 337 -13.60 15.04 -8.10
C LEU A 337 -12.37 15.81 -8.61
N PRO A 338 -11.18 15.54 -8.08
CA PRO A 338 -9.96 16.19 -8.53
C PRO A 338 -9.77 16.01 -10.05
N THR A 339 -9.51 17.12 -10.75
CA THR A 339 -9.41 17.12 -12.22
C THR A 339 -8.22 16.30 -12.74
N SER A 340 -7.21 16.08 -11.89
CA SER A 340 -6.06 15.20 -12.12
C SER A 340 -6.43 13.72 -12.28
N ILE A 341 -7.63 13.32 -11.86
CA ILE A 341 -8.08 11.92 -11.90
C ILE A 341 -8.53 11.51 -13.31
N PHE A 342 -8.97 12.45 -14.16
CA PHE A 342 -9.50 12.17 -15.51
C PHE A 342 -8.40 11.75 -16.50
N THR A 343 -7.83 10.56 -16.30
CA THR A 343 -6.91 9.88 -17.22
C THR A 343 -7.67 8.96 -18.17
N GLY A 344 -7.04 8.60 -19.30
CA GLY A 344 -7.62 7.64 -20.25
C GLY A 344 -7.91 6.28 -19.62
N GLU A 345 -7.09 5.86 -18.66
CA GLU A 345 -7.24 4.58 -17.93
C GLU A 345 -8.40 4.60 -16.93
N LEU A 346 -8.60 5.71 -16.20
CA LEU A 346 -9.80 5.92 -15.36
C LEU A 346 -11.06 5.80 -16.22
N GLY A 347 -11.11 6.53 -17.33
CA GLY A 347 -12.26 6.55 -18.23
C GLY A 347 -12.60 5.16 -18.76
N TRP A 348 -11.58 4.37 -19.11
CA TRP A 348 -11.77 2.99 -19.55
C TRP A 348 -12.31 2.08 -18.44
N THR A 349 -11.70 2.12 -17.25
CA THR A 349 -12.09 1.29 -16.10
C THR A 349 -13.53 1.59 -15.66
N LEU A 350 -13.90 2.86 -15.55
CA LEU A 350 -15.27 3.28 -15.26
C LEU A 350 -16.25 2.84 -16.35
N SER A 351 -15.87 2.94 -17.62
CA SER A 351 -16.72 2.50 -18.74
C SER A 351 -16.99 1.00 -18.68
N CYS A 352 -15.99 0.17 -18.37
CA CYS A 352 -16.16 -1.27 -18.18
C CYS A 352 -17.13 -1.59 -17.03
N ILE A 353 -17.00 -0.89 -15.90
CA ILE A 353 -17.86 -1.11 -14.73
C ILE A 353 -19.28 -0.67 -15.01
N VAL A 354 -19.47 0.52 -15.59
CA VAL A 354 -20.81 1.01 -16.00
C VAL A 354 -21.45 0.03 -16.99
N ALA A 355 -20.72 -0.49 -17.97
CA ALA A 355 -21.27 -1.44 -18.94
C ALA A 355 -21.64 -2.80 -18.30
N GLY A 356 -20.77 -3.35 -17.44
CA GLY A 356 -21.03 -4.61 -16.75
C GLY A 356 -22.23 -4.54 -15.82
N TRP A 357 -22.30 -3.50 -14.98
CA TRP A 357 -23.39 -3.33 -14.02
C TRP A 357 -24.69 -2.84 -14.66
N ALA A 358 -24.62 -2.12 -15.79
CA ALA A 358 -25.79 -1.91 -16.64
C ALA A 358 -26.35 -3.23 -17.19
N SER A 359 -25.47 -4.14 -17.66
CA SER A 359 -25.89 -5.47 -18.11
C SER A 359 -26.58 -6.25 -16.98
N PHE A 360 -26.02 -6.18 -15.76
CA PHE A 360 -26.60 -6.79 -14.57
C PHE A 360 -27.98 -6.23 -14.22
N GLY A 361 -28.15 -4.90 -14.20
CA GLY A 361 -29.42 -4.26 -13.89
C GLY A 361 -30.54 -4.71 -14.83
N ILE A 362 -30.25 -4.76 -16.14
CA ILE A 362 -31.18 -5.27 -17.16
C ILE A 362 -31.45 -6.76 -16.92
N GLY A 363 -30.42 -7.59 -16.82
CA GLY A 363 -30.59 -9.03 -16.67
C GLY A 363 -31.36 -9.43 -15.42
N LEU A 364 -31.12 -8.74 -14.29
CA LEU A 364 -31.83 -8.98 -13.03
C LEU A 364 -33.31 -8.59 -13.15
N TYR A 365 -33.63 -7.41 -13.69
CA TYR A 365 -35.03 -6.99 -13.83
C TYR A 365 -35.80 -7.94 -14.75
N TYR A 366 -35.29 -8.19 -15.96
CA TYR A 366 -35.98 -9.05 -16.92
C TYR A 366 -35.98 -10.53 -16.53
N TYR A 367 -35.10 -10.97 -15.63
CA TYR A 367 -35.21 -12.29 -14.99
C TYR A 367 -36.53 -12.43 -14.24
N TYR A 368 -36.85 -11.51 -13.33
CA TYR A 368 -38.11 -11.56 -12.59
C TYR A 368 -39.31 -11.38 -13.52
N GLN A 369 -39.22 -10.51 -14.53
CA GLN A 369 -40.28 -10.35 -15.54
C GLN A 369 -40.57 -11.65 -16.31
N ILE A 370 -39.54 -12.39 -16.75
CA ILE A 370 -39.73 -13.66 -17.46
C ILE A 370 -40.28 -14.75 -16.53
N MET A 371 -39.79 -14.84 -15.29
CA MET A 371 -40.26 -15.88 -14.36
C MET A 371 -41.71 -15.63 -13.92
N GLU A 372 -42.06 -14.39 -13.56
CA GLU A 372 -43.39 -14.07 -13.02
C GLU A 372 -44.46 -13.93 -14.11
N ILE A 373 -44.19 -13.25 -15.23
CA ILE A 373 -45.20 -13.05 -16.28
C ILE A 373 -45.22 -14.21 -17.27
N ILE A 374 -44.07 -14.58 -17.83
CA ILE A 374 -44.03 -15.54 -18.96
C ILE A 374 -44.16 -16.98 -18.44
N LYS A 375 -43.44 -17.33 -17.37
CA LYS A 375 -43.54 -18.67 -16.78
C LYS A 375 -44.67 -18.80 -15.76
N GLY A 376 -45.21 -17.68 -15.26
CA GLY A 376 -46.28 -17.69 -14.26
C GLY A 376 -45.82 -18.17 -12.88
N ASP A 377 -44.52 -18.10 -12.59
CA ASP A 377 -43.99 -18.47 -11.28
C ASP A 377 -44.42 -17.45 -10.22
N SER A 378 -44.66 -17.91 -9.00
CA SER A 378 -44.87 -16.99 -7.87
C SER A 378 -43.56 -16.26 -7.51
N PRO A 379 -43.60 -15.00 -7.03
CA PRO A 379 -42.40 -14.27 -6.60
C PRO A 379 -41.50 -15.06 -5.62
N LEU A 380 -42.10 -15.83 -4.72
CA LEU A 380 -41.39 -16.70 -3.77
C LEU A 380 -40.65 -17.85 -4.48
N LEU A 381 -41.22 -18.40 -5.55
CA LEU A 381 -40.56 -19.41 -6.37
C LEU A 381 -39.47 -18.79 -7.26
N ALA A 382 -39.68 -17.58 -7.77
CA ALA A 382 -38.68 -16.85 -8.56
C ALA A 382 -37.42 -16.55 -7.72
N ILE A 383 -37.57 -16.04 -6.49
CA ILE A 383 -36.41 -15.82 -5.60
C ILE A 383 -35.77 -17.14 -5.15
N ALA A 384 -36.55 -18.21 -4.95
CA ALA A 384 -36.00 -19.54 -4.66
C ALA A 384 -35.13 -20.07 -5.82
N LYS A 385 -35.56 -19.84 -7.06
CA LYS A 385 -34.76 -20.16 -8.27
C LYS A 385 -33.50 -19.29 -8.40
N TRP A 386 -33.48 -18.10 -7.79
CA TRP A 386 -32.31 -17.21 -7.73
C TRP A 386 -31.35 -17.52 -6.57
N SER A 387 -31.76 -18.34 -5.60
CA SER A 387 -30.99 -18.66 -4.39
C SER A 387 -29.56 -19.23 -4.59
N PRO A 388 -29.19 -19.87 -5.72
CA PRO A 388 -27.79 -20.23 -5.96
C PRO A 388 -26.88 -19.01 -6.14
N ALA A 389 -27.42 -17.86 -6.55
CA ALA A 389 -26.63 -16.69 -6.90
C ALA A 389 -25.78 -16.15 -5.72
N PRO A 390 -26.31 -15.98 -4.49
CA PRO A 390 -25.49 -15.61 -3.32
C PRO A 390 -24.36 -16.57 -3.00
N ILE A 391 -24.63 -17.88 -3.09
CA ILE A 391 -23.63 -18.91 -2.79
C ILE A 391 -22.47 -18.76 -3.78
N MET A 392 -22.80 -18.61 -5.06
CA MET A 392 -21.80 -18.40 -6.09
C MET A 392 -21.13 -17.03 -6.00
N GLY A 393 -21.80 -16.01 -5.48
CA GLY A 393 -21.19 -14.71 -5.20
C GLY A 393 -20.13 -14.77 -4.11
N VAL A 394 -20.37 -15.54 -3.03
CA VAL A 394 -19.35 -15.82 -2.01
C VAL A 394 -18.17 -16.58 -2.61
N VAL A 395 -18.44 -17.61 -3.42
CA VAL A 395 -17.38 -18.35 -4.13
C VAL A 395 -16.60 -17.44 -5.07
N ALA A 396 -17.26 -16.54 -5.81
CA ALA A 396 -16.63 -15.59 -6.70
C ALA A 396 -15.76 -14.57 -5.94
N GLY A 397 -16.21 -14.09 -4.77
CA GLY A 397 -15.44 -13.24 -3.88
C GLY A 397 -14.16 -13.93 -3.37
N LEU A 398 -14.27 -15.17 -2.88
CA LEU A 398 -13.12 -15.97 -2.44
C LEU A 398 -12.15 -16.25 -3.60
N THR A 399 -12.69 -16.58 -4.77
CA THR A 399 -11.92 -16.81 -5.99
C THR A 399 -11.18 -15.55 -6.41
N THR A 400 -11.80 -14.38 -6.28
CA THR A 400 -11.19 -13.07 -6.55
C THR A 400 -10.04 -12.79 -5.59
N ALA A 401 -10.23 -12.99 -4.29
CA ALA A 401 -9.18 -12.83 -3.29
C ALA A 401 -7.98 -13.74 -3.56
N TYR A 402 -8.22 -15.00 -3.96
CA TYR A 402 -7.16 -15.93 -4.36
C TYR A 402 -6.44 -15.49 -5.65
N LEU A 403 -7.18 -15.16 -6.70
CA LEU A 403 -6.63 -14.76 -8.01
C LEU A 403 -5.83 -13.47 -7.95
N LEU A 404 -6.21 -12.52 -7.10
CA LEU A 404 -5.53 -11.24 -6.95
C LEU A 404 -4.06 -11.38 -6.51
N SER A 405 -3.72 -12.49 -5.84
CA SER A 405 -2.33 -12.83 -5.48
C SER A 405 -1.51 -13.48 -6.60
N ARG A 406 -2.15 -13.89 -7.70
CA ARG A 406 -1.56 -14.71 -8.77
C ARG A 406 -1.59 -14.05 -10.15
N VAL A 407 -2.59 -13.22 -10.43
CA VAL A 407 -2.81 -12.59 -11.74
C VAL A 407 -3.12 -11.11 -11.61
N SER A 408 -2.94 -10.35 -12.69
CA SER A 408 -3.20 -8.91 -12.68
C SER A 408 -4.70 -8.58 -12.56
N PRO A 409 -5.06 -7.43 -11.92
CA PRO A 409 -6.47 -7.01 -11.77
C PRO A 409 -7.24 -6.89 -13.10
N SER A 410 -6.55 -6.58 -14.20
CA SER A 410 -7.15 -6.50 -15.54
C SER A 410 -7.67 -7.86 -16.04
N VAL A 411 -6.99 -8.97 -15.71
CA VAL A 411 -7.45 -10.32 -16.08
C VAL A 411 -8.71 -10.68 -15.28
N ILE A 412 -8.76 -10.29 -14.01
CA ILE A 412 -9.95 -10.47 -13.14
C ILE A 412 -11.13 -9.67 -13.69
N MET A 413 -10.91 -8.42 -14.10
CA MET A 413 -11.93 -7.59 -14.75
C MET A 413 -12.43 -8.22 -16.06
N PHE A 414 -11.54 -8.80 -16.87
CA PHE A 414 -11.94 -9.51 -18.10
C PHE A 414 -12.79 -10.76 -17.81
N MET A 415 -12.43 -11.55 -16.79
CA MET A 415 -13.24 -12.68 -16.33
C MET A 415 -14.63 -12.21 -15.87
N ALA A 416 -14.69 -11.11 -15.12
CA ALA A 416 -15.94 -10.51 -14.67
C ALA A 416 -16.85 -10.10 -15.85
N MET A 417 -16.29 -9.38 -16.84
CA MET A 417 -17.03 -8.99 -18.04
C MET A 417 -17.51 -10.20 -18.85
N SER A 418 -16.72 -11.28 -18.89
CA SER A 418 -17.11 -12.54 -19.52
C SER A 418 -18.28 -13.20 -18.78
N GLY A 419 -18.28 -13.17 -17.44
CA GLY A 419 -19.39 -13.63 -16.61
C GLY A 419 -20.69 -12.89 -16.88
N PHE A 420 -20.65 -11.55 -16.93
CA PHE A 420 -21.81 -10.74 -17.32
C PHE A 420 -22.31 -11.08 -18.73
N LEU A 421 -21.40 -11.18 -19.70
CA LEU A 421 -21.75 -11.51 -21.09
C LEU A 421 -22.43 -12.88 -21.20
N ILE A 422 -21.86 -13.91 -20.57
CA ILE A 422 -22.38 -15.27 -20.62
C ILE A 422 -23.76 -15.35 -19.95
N GLY A 423 -23.90 -14.80 -18.74
CA GLY A 423 -25.19 -14.85 -18.04
C GLY A 423 -26.28 -14.05 -18.74
N SER A 424 -25.99 -12.85 -19.24
CA SER A 424 -26.93 -12.05 -20.04
C SER A 424 -27.32 -12.76 -21.36
N THR A 425 -26.40 -13.50 -21.98
CA THR A 425 -26.69 -14.29 -23.19
C THR A 425 -27.55 -15.52 -22.91
N LEU A 426 -27.27 -16.23 -21.81
CA LEU A 426 -28.05 -17.41 -21.40
C LEU A 426 -29.51 -17.05 -21.12
N ILE A 427 -29.76 -15.93 -20.43
CA ILE A 427 -31.14 -15.48 -20.20
C ILE A 427 -31.80 -14.95 -21.47
N ALA A 428 -31.06 -14.25 -22.36
CA ALA A 428 -31.61 -13.78 -23.63
C ALA A 428 -32.04 -14.92 -24.57
N THR A 429 -31.36 -16.07 -24.49
CA THR A 429 -31.61 -17.25 -25.35
C THR A 429 -32.54 -18.28 -24.71
N LEU A 430 -33.06 -18.01 -23.51
CA LEU A 430 -33.89 -18.94 -22.74
C LEU A 430 -35.16 -19.38 -23.54
N PRO A 431 -35.32 -20.69 -23.81
CA PRO A 431 -36.58 -21.25 -24.30
C PRO A 431 -37.62 -21.26 -23.18
N ILE A 432 -38.87 -20.87 -23.51
CA ILE A 432 -39.93 -20.66 -22.52
C ILE A 432 -40.27 -21.95 -21.75
N HIS A 433 -40.33 -23.09 -22.46
CA HIS A 433 -40.69 -24.40 -21.88
C HIS A 433 -39.51 -25.17 -21.28
N GLN A 434 -38.33 -24.55 -21.15
CA GLN A 434 -37.16 -25.23 -20.64
C GLN A 434 -37.21 -25.37 -19.10
N THR A 435 -36.78 -26.55 -18.62
CA THR A 435 -36.62 -26.83 -17.18
C THR A 435 -35.58 -25.91 -16.53
N TYR A 436 -35.81 -25.56 -15.26
CA TYR A 436 -34.92 -24.69 -14.48
C TYR A 436 -33.44 -25.12 -14.52
N TRP A 437 -33.18 -26.42 -14.35
CA TRP A 437 -31.82 -27.00 -14.25
C TRP A 437 -30.96 -26.86 -15.51
N ALA A 438 -31.55 -26.45 -16.65
CA ALA A 438 -30.82 -26.25 -17.88
C ALA A 438 -30.15 -24.87 -17.91
N GLN A 439 -30.72 -23.89 -18.63
CA GLN A 439 -30.05 -22.59 -18.78
C GLN A 439 -30.25 -21.65 -17.58
N THR A 440 -31.40 -21.70 -16.91
CA THR A 440 -31.70 -20.77 -15.79
C THR A 440 -30.77 -21.01 -14.60
N PHE A 441 -30.57 -22.27 -14.20
CA PHE A 441 -29.64 -22.62 -13.11
C PHE A 441 -28.19 -22.22 -13.46
N VAL A 442 -27.71 -22.58 -14.66
CA VAL A 442 -26.35 -22.23 -15.11
C VAL A 442 -26.14 -20.72 -15.14
N MET A 443 -27.16 -19.95 -15.55
CA MET A 443 -27.12 -18.49 -15.50
C MET A 443 -26.97 -17.99 -14.05
N THR A 444 -27.77 -18.48 -13.10
CA THR A 444 -27.66 -18.08 -11.69
C THR A 444 -26.31 -18.44 -11.06
N VAL A 445 -25.60 -19.42 -11.61
CA VAL A 445 -24.26 -19.83 -11.15
C VAL A 445 -23.15 -18.93 -11.72
N ILE A 446 -23.23 -18.59 -13.01
CA ILE A 446 -22.16 -17.85 -13.71
C ILE A 446 -22.31 -16.34 -13.51
N TYR A 447 -23.54 -15.81 -13.47
CA TYR A 447 -23.79 -14.38 -13.45
C TYR A 447 -23.19 -13.64 -12.24
N PRO A 448 -23.18 -14.20 -11.01
CA PRO A 448 -22.51 -13.60 -9.85
C PRO A 448 -21.00 -13.40 -10.02
N PHE A 449 -20.31 -14.26 -10.79
CA PHE A 449 -18.88 -14.04 -11.07
C PHE A 449 -18.63 -12.72 -11.80
N GLY A 450 -19.58 -12.23 -12.60
CA GLY A 450 -19.47 -10.89 -13.19
C GLY A 450 -19.57 -9.78 -12.13
N MET A 451 -20.59 -9.87 -11.29
CA MET A 451 -20.89 -8.89 -10.27
C MET A 451 -19.79 -8.82 -9.20
N ASP A 452 -19.48 -9.93 -8.56
CA ASP A 452 -18.67 -9.98 -7.36
C ASP A 452 -17.16 -9.92 -7.63
N MET A 453 -16.70 -10.28 -8.85
CA MET A 453 -15.30 -10.09 -9.25
C MET A 453 -15.02 -8.66 -9.76
N SER A 454 -16.01 -8.00 -10.38
CA SER A 454 -15.80 -6.67 -10.98
C SER A 454 -15.61 -5.55 -9.96
N PHE A 455 -16.30 -5.62 -8.81
CA PHE A 455 -16.22 -4.58 -7.79
C PHE A 455 -14.82 -4.47 -7.15
N PRO A 456 -14.20 -5.54 -6.63
CA PRO A 456 -12.85 -5.48 -6.08
C PRO A 456 -11.79 -5.15 -7.14
N ALA A 457 -11.87 -5.77 -8.32
CA ALA A 457 -10.94 -5.49 -9.41
C ALA A 457 -11.03 -4.03 -9.87
N GLY A 458 -12.25 -3.49 -9.93
CA GLY A 458 -12.52 -2.10 -10.26
C GLY A 458 -11.93 -1.14 -9.23
N CYS A 459 -12.12 -1.40 -7.94
CA CYS A 459 -11.55 -0.58 -6.87
C CYS A 459 -10.02 -0.54 -6.96
N ILE A 460 -9.37 -1.68 -7.23
CA ILE A 460 -7.90 -1.75 -7.31
C ILE A 460 -7.37 -1.07 -8.56
N LEU A 461 -7.94 -1.35 -9.73
CA LEU A 461 -7.54 -0.68 -10.98
C LEU A 461 -7.67 0.84 -10.85
N LEU A 462 -8.77 1.29 -10.25
CA LEU A 462 -9.03 2.72 -10.07
C LEU A 462 -8.12 3.36 -9.03
N SER A 463 -7.87 2.67 -7.92
CA SER A 463 -6.95 3.12 -6.87
C SER A 463 -5.51 3.23 -7.38
N ASN A 464 -5.07 2.32 -8.25
CA ASN A 464 -3.74 2.35 -8.85
C ASN A 464 -3.56 3.51 -9.85
N SER A 465 -4.64 3.95 -10.51
CA SER A 465 -4.62 5.10 -11.42
C SER A 465 -4.80 6.44 -10.69
N MET A 466 -4.91 6.45 -9.36
CA MET A 466 -5.09 7.65 -8.53
C MET A 466 -3.87 7.90 -7.64
N PRO A 467 -3.53 9.17 -7.35
CA PRO A 467 -2.54 9.52 -6.32
C PRO A 467 -2.91 8.92 -4.95
N PRO A 468 -1.93 8.58 -4.09
CA PRO A 468 -2.16 7.98 -2.77
C PRO A 468 -3.20 8.74 -1.92
N GLU A 469 -3.17 10.07 -1.99
CA GLU A 469 -4.06 11.00 -1.30
C GLU A 469 -5.55 10.86 -1.68
N HIS A 470 -5.86 10.28 -2.83
CA HIS A 470 -7.21 10.17 -3.37
C HIS A 470 -7.70 8.72 -3.53
N GLN A 471 -6.94 7.73 -3.09
CA GLN A 471 -7.31 6.31 -3.23
C GLN A 471 -8.63 5.96 -2.52
N GLY A 472 -8.96 6.64 -1.42
CA GLY A 472 -10.26 6.50 -0.74
C GLY A 472 -11.47 6.91 -1.58
N LEU A 473 -11.27 7.81 -2.56
CA LEU A 473 -12.30 8.24 -3.50
C LEU A 473 -12.65 7.13 -4.51
N ALA A 474 -11.71 6.23 -4.81
CA ALA A 474 -11.87 5.19 -5.83
C ALA A 474 -13.08 4.28 -5.55
N ALA A 475 -13.19 3.74 -4.34
CA ALA A 475 -14.29 2.84 -3.97
C ALA A 475 -15.66 3.54 -4.05
N SER A 476 -15.74 4.79 -3.63
CA SER A 476 -16.96 5.61 -3.69
C SER A 476 -17.34 5.96 -5.13
N LEU A 477 -16.37 6.24 -5.99
CA LEU A 477 -16.59 6.49 -7.42
C LEU A 477 -17.07 5.23 -8.15
N ILE A 478 -16.50 4.06 -7.83
CA ILE A 478 -17.00 2.77 -8.32
C ILE A 478 -18.42 2.48 -7.86
N ALA A 479 -18.72 2.64 -6.57
CA ALA A 479 -20.06 2.42 -6.03
C ALA A 479 -21.10 3.36 -6.66
N THR A 480 -20.72 4.60 -6.94
CA THR A 480 -21.53 5.60 -7.66
C THR A 480 -21.84 5.13 -9.08
N ALA A 481 -20.80 4.74 -9.82
CA ALA A 481 -20.92 4.23 -11.19
C ALA A 481 -21.83 3.00 -11.25
N ILE A 482 -21.70 2.08 -10.30
CA ILE A 482 -22.52 0.87 -10.19
C ILE A 482 -23.99 1.21 -10.02
N ASN A 483 -24.36 1.93 -8.96
CA ASN A 483 -25.76 2.20 -8.65
C ASN A 483 -26.43 3.07 -9.72
N TYR A 484 -25.71 4.06 -10.24
CA TYR A 484 -26.21 4.91 -11.32
C TYR A 484 -26.41 4.13 -12.62
N SER A 485 -25.49 3.21 -12.97
CA SER A 485 -25.58 2.38 -14.17
C SER A 485 -26.79 1.45 -14.16
N ILE A 486 -27.14 0.86 -13.00
CA ILE A 486 -28.31 0.01 -12.85
C ILE A 486 -29.58 0.80 -13.21
N SER A 487 -29.74 2.02 -12.70
CA SER A 487 -30.93 2.84 -12.99
C SER A 487 -31.02 3.26 -14.47
N ILE A 488 -29.94 3.82 -15.04
CA ILE A 488 -29.99 4.35 -16.41
C ILE A 488 -30.18 3.22 -17.44
N SER A 489 -29.64 2.03 -17.17
CA SER A 489 -29.74 0.87 -18.04
C SER A 489 -31.18 0.37 -18.21
N LEU A 490 -32.00 0.46 -17.16
CA LEU A 490 -33.42 0.11 -17.21
C LEU A 490 -34.19 1.05 -18.13
N GLY A 491 -33.86 2.34 -18.16
CA GLY A 491 -34.45 3.31 -19.11
C GLY A 491 -34.13 2.99 -20.57
N PHE A 492 -32.87 2.64 -20.88
CA PHE A 492 -32.49 2.16 -22.22
C PHE A 492 -33.24 0.88 -22.59
N ALA A 493 -33.25 -0.10 -21.70
CA ALA A 493 -33.89 -1.38 -21.94
C ALA A 493 -35.41 -1.25 -22.10
N GLY A 494 -36.06 -0.44 -21.27
CA GLY A 494 -37.49 -0.14 -21.36
C GLY A 494 -37.83 0.59 -22.66
N THR A 495 -36.97 1.48 -23.15
CA THR A 495 -37.16 2.13 -24.47
C THR A 495 -37.14 1.10 -25.60
N ILE A 496 -36.17 0.18 -25.56
CA ILE A 496 -36.07 -0.89 -26.56
C ILE A 496 -37.29 -1.81 -26.49
N GLU A 497 -37.72 -2.17 -25.29
CA GLU A 497 -38.91 -2.98 -25.06
C GLU A 497 -40.15 -2.30 -25.68
N THR A 498 -40.46 -1.05 -25.30
CA THR A 498 -41.69 -0.38 -25.75
C THR A 498 -41.77 -0.24 -27.27
N HIS A 499 -40.65 0.03 -27.95
CA HIS A 499 -40.61 0.12 -29.41
C HIS A 499 -40.74 -1.23 -30.13
N LEU A 500 -40.24 -2.33 -29.54
CA LEU A 500 -40.29 -3.66 -30.15
C LEU A 500 -41.51 -4.49 -29.71
N ASN A 501 -42.19 -4.12 -28.64
CA ASN A 501 -43.31 -4.85 -28.05
C ASN A 501 -44.63 -4.75 -28.88
N ARG A 502 -44.67 -4.06 -30.04
CA ARG A 502 -45.86 -3.98 -30.92
C ARG A 502 -47.19 -3.84 -30.15
N ASN A 503 -47.27 -2.85 -29.26
CA ASN A 503 -48.44 -2.59 -28.40
C ASN A 503 -48.92 -3.79 -27.54
N GLY A 504 -48.01 -4.65 -27.06
CA GLY A 504 -48.29 -5.74 -26.13
C GLY A 504 -48.52 -7.12 -26.78
N SER A 505 -48.40 -7.23 -28.10
CA SER A 505 -48.64 -8.50 -28.82
C SER A 505 -47.44 -9.47 -28.80
N ASP A 506 -46.21 -8.97 -28.61
CA ASP A 506 -44.98 -9.77 -28.69
C ASP A 506 -44.05 -9.49 -27.46
N LEU A 507 -44.57 -9.64 -26.23
CA LEU A 507 -43.86 -9.31 -24.98
C LEU A 507 -42.49 -10.00 -24.85
N LEU A 508 -42.42 -11.30 -25.21
CA LEU A 508 -41.17 -12.08 -25.22
C LEU A 508 -40.10 -11.46 -26.14
N ARG A 509 -40.50 -10.90 -27.28
CA ARG A 509 -39.58 -10.27 -28.22
C ARG A 509 -39.02 -8.97 -27.66
N GLY A 510 -39.84 -8.19 -26.96
CA GLY A 510 -39.41 -7.00 -26.22
C GLY A 510 -38.37 -7.36 -25.16
N TYR A 511 -38.67 -8.34 -24.30
CA TYR A 511 -37.76 -8.77 -23.24
C TYR A 511 -36.44 -9.32 -23.77
N ARG A 512 -36.50 -10.15 -24.83
CA ARG A 512 -35.28 -10.65 -25.48
C ARG A 512 -34.48 -9.53 -26.12
N ALA A 513 -35.11 -8.54 -26.75
CA ALA A 513 -34.39 -7.41 -27.35
C ALA A 513 -33.64 -6.58 -26.30
N ALA A 514 -34.28 -6.32 -25.15
CA ALA A 514 -33.65 -5.68 -24.00
C ALA A 514 -32.46 -6.49 -23.46
N LEU A 515 -32.62 -7.81 -23.30
CA LEU A 515 -31.54 -8.70 -22.86
C LEU A 515 -30.41 -8.83 -23.91
N TYR A 516 -30.73 -8.80 -25.21
CA TYR A 516 -29.71 -8.77 -26.26
C TYR A 516 -28.91 -7.47 -26.24
N PHE A 517 -29.53 -6.33 -25.96
CA PHE A 517 -28.81 -5.08 -25.75
C PHE A 517 -27.79 -5.21 -24.60
N ALA A 518 -28.21 -5.80 -23.47
CA ALA A 518 -27.33 -6.09 -22.34
C ALA A 518 -26.14 -7.02 -22.70
N SER A 519 -26.32 -7.95 -23.64
CA SER A 519 -25.24 -8.84 -24.13
C SER A 519 -24.32 -8.19 -25.18
N ARG A 520 -24.84 -7.29 -26.03
CA ARG A 520 -24.11 -6.70 -27.16
C ARG A 520 -23.20 -5.55 -26.72
N GLN A 521 -23.53 -4.90 -25.60
CA GLN A 521 -22.80 -3.77 -25.05
C GLN A 521 -21.34 -4.10 -24.67
N THR A 522 -21.05 -5.35 -24.30
CA THR A 522 -19.69 -5.84 -23.97
C THR A 522 -18.82 -6.11 -25.20
N ARG A 523 -19.39 -6.14 -26.41
CA ARG A 523 -18.70 -6.52 -27.66
C ARG A 523 -18.28 -5.31 -28.49
N ARG A 524 -17.56 -4.34 -27.91
CA ARG A 524 -16.88 -3.29 -28.71
C ARG A 524 -15.44 -3.72 -29.02
N ARG A 525 -15.19 -4.07 -30.29
CA ARG A 525 -13.83 -4.24 -30.85
C ARG A 525 -13.07 -2.91 -30.76
N PRO A 526 -11.79 -2.89 -30.37
CA PRO A 526 -10.95 -1.71 -30.58
C PRO A 526 -10.86 -1.43 -32.09
N ILE A 527 -11.06 -0.17 -32.46
CA ILE A 527 -10.88 0.33 -33.81
C ILE A 527 -9.38 0.28 -34.10
N GLN A 528 -8.95 -0.76 -34.81
CA GLN A 528 -7.62 -0.81 -35.42
C GLN A 528 -7.78 -0.52 -36.90
N THR A 529 -7.15 0.57 -37.31
CA THR A 529 -7.04 1.07 -38.68
C THR A 529 -6.66 -0.05 -39.64
N ARG A 530 -7.55 -0.30 -40.61
CA ARG A 530 -7.38 -1.30 -41.65
C ARG A 530 -6.53 -0.69 -42.77
N SER A 531 -5.23 -0.98 -42.78
CA SER A 531 -4.43 -1.04 -43.99
C SER A 531 -3.52 -2.25 -43.92
N GLU A 532 -3.38 -2.91 -45.08
CA GLU A 532 -2.47 -4.04 -45.33
C GLU A 532 -2.99 -5.45 -45.00
N SER A 533 -3.95 -5.87 -45.81
CA SER A 533 -4.01 -7.27 -46.26
C SER A 533 -3.53 -7.32 -47.71
N ARG A 534 -2.27 -7.72 -47.93
CA ARG A 534 -1.77 -8.38 -49.15
C ARG A 534 -0.27 -8.62 -48.98
N LEU A 535 0.10 -9.83 -48.56
CA LEU A 535 1.19 -10.61 -49.15
C LEU A 535 1.25 -11.99 -48.49
N ALA A 536 1.38 -13.00 -49.36
CA ALA A 536 1.82 -14.36 -49.09
C ALA A 536 0.88 -15.31 -48.33
N ALA A 537 -0.15 -15.77 -49.04
CA ALA A 537 -0.53 -17.17 -49.00
C ALA A 537 0.36 -17.93 -50.01
N ILE A 538 1.33 -18.71 -49.55
CA ILE A 538 1.97 -19.79 -50.33
C ILE A 538 2.33 -20.95 -49.39
N ALA A 539 1.98 -22.15 -49.84
CA ALA A 539 2.45 -23.49 -49.46
C ALA A 539 1.57 -24.35 -48.52
N THR A 540 1.22 -25.47 -49.13
CA THR A 540 0.31 -26.59 -48.84
C THR A 540 0.94 -27.70 -47.96
N PRO A 541 0.20 -28.79 -47.62
CA PRO A 541 0.42 -29.61 -46.43
C PRO A 541 1.05 -31.01 -46.68
N ASN A 542 1.22 -31.73 -45.57
CA ASN A 542 1.29 -33.19 -45.36
C ASN A 542 2.63 -33.93 -45.29
N ASN A 543 2.66 -34.77 -44.24
CA ASN A 543 3.10 -36.17 -44.15
C ASN A 543 4.46 -36.56 -43.50
N VAL A 544 4.29 -37.36 -42.42
CA VAL A 544 4.88 -38.68 -42.15
C VAL A 544 6.37 -38.76 -41.80
N SER A 545 6.68 -39.14 -40.56
CA SER A 545 7.17 -40.49 -40.25
C SER A 545 7.52 -40.68 -38.76
N SER A 546 7.14 -41.87 -38.31
CA SER A 546 7.34 -42.54 -37.03
C SER A 546 8.74 -43.11 -36.82
N SER A 547 9.19 -43.22 -35.57
CA SER A 547 9.90 -44.38 -34.98
C SER A 547 10.21 -44.06 -33.50
N SER A 548 9.53 -44.68 -32.52
CA SER A 548 9.84 -46.00 -31.88
C SER A 548 10.87 -45.83 -30.73
N VAL A 549 10.80 -46.44 -29.55
CA VAL A 549 10.06 -47.62 -29.08
C VAL A 549 10.28 -47.87 -27.56
N HIS A 550 9.28 -48.50 -26.92
CA HIS A 550 9.21 -49.38 -25.71
C HIS A 550 9.76 -48.95 -24.33
N VAL A 551 8.95 -48.92 -23.24
CA VAL A 551 8.16 -49.96 -22.49
C VAL A 551 9.01 -50.74 -21.48
N SER A 552 8.65 -50.66 -20.18
CA SER A 552 8.48 -51.84 -19.31
C SER A 552 7.60 -51.56 -18.08
N ARG A 553 6.70 -52.52 -17.82
CA ARG A 553 5.78 -52.70 -16.67
C ARG A 553 6.52 -53.33 -15.48
N SER A 554 5.94 -53.21 -14.27
CA SER A 554 5.75 -54.37 -13.39
C SER A 554 4.54 -54.19 -12.46
N ASP A 555 3.72 -55.25 -12.39
CA ASP A 555 2.52 -55.45 -11.57
C ASP A 555 2.87 -56.30 -10.33
N SER A 556 2.13 -56.16 -9.22
CA SER A 556 1.67 -57.26 -8.34
C SER A 556 0.68 -56.69 -7.30
N ARG A 557 -0.63 -56.99 -7.40
CA ARG A 557 -1.44 -58.15 -6.93
C ARG A 557 -1.92 -58.06 -5.47
N LEU A 558 -3.24 -58.25 -5.35
CA LEU A 558 -4.10 -58.32 -4.16
C LEU A 558 -4.04 -59.68 -3.46
N ASP A 559 -4.33 -59.73 -2.15
CA ASP A 559 -5.44 -60.53 -1.54
C ASP A 559 -5.40 -60.53 0.01
N GLY A 560 -6.59 -60.61 0.65
CA GLY A 560 -6.78 -61.46 1.85
C GLY A 560 -7.10 -60.85 3.23
N GLN A 561 -8.41 -60.74 3.53
CA GLN A 561 -9.16 -60.76 4.81
C GLN A 561 -8.47 -61.04 6.18
N SER A 562 -8.88 -60.33 7.24
CA SER A 562 -9.74 -60.81 8.36
C SER A 562 -9.65 -59.95 9.65
N SER A 563 -10.70 -60.07 10.47
CA SER A 563 -11.11 -59.30 11.66
C SER A 563 -10.25 -59.45 12.93
N HIS A 564 -10.14 -58.41 13.76
CA HIS A 564 -10.67 -58.35 15.14
C HIS A 564 -10.30 -57.04 15.85
N SER A 565 -11.20 -56.63 16.75
CA SER A 565 -11.13 -55.54 17.73
C SER A 565 -9.92 -55.61 18.65
N ASN A 566 -9.32 -54.46 18.98
CA ASN A 566 -9.08 -53.98 20.35
C ASN A 566 -8.23 -52.71 20.31
N THR A 567 -8.69 -51.66 20.99
CA THR A 567 -7.81 -50.60 21.48
C THR A 567 -6.82 -51.22 22.47
N PRO A 568 -5.54 -50.81 22.42
CA PRO A 568 -5.04 -50.01 23.53
C PRO A 568 -4.03 -48.93 23.13
N PHE A 569 -3.93 -47.93 24.01
CA PHE A 569 -2.85 -46.95 24.13
C PHE A 569 -1.45 -47.52 23.84
N VAL A 570 -0.68 -46.91 22.92
CA VAL A 570 0.79 -47.00 22.87
C VAL A 570 1.40 -45.70 22.28
N SER A 571 2.36 -45.16 23.05
CA SER A 571 3.43 -44.18 22.81
C SER A 571 3.54 -43.39 21.50
N LEU A 572 3.82 -42.08 21.64
CA LEU A 572 4.48 -41.26 20.62
C LEU A 572 5.83 -41.89 20.24
N GLU A 573 5.87 -42.64 19.14
CA GLU A 573 7.09 -42.84 18.38
C GLU A 573 7.47 -41.53 17.68
N SER A 574 8.72 -41.11 17.86
CA SER A 574 9.34 -40.03 17.10
C SER A 574 9.17 -40.30 15.60
N PRO A 575 8.66 -39.35 14.78
CA PRO A 575 8.53 -39.59 13.36
C PRO A 575 9.92 -39.78 12.76
N ALA A 576 10.13 -40.95 12.16
CA ALA A 576 11.29 -41.22 11.34
C ALA A 576 11.46 -40.10 10.30
N ALA A 577 12.64 -39.50 10.31
CA ALA A 577 13.07 -38.50 9.36
C ALA A 577 13.25 -39.13 7.97
N SER A 578 12.21 -39.08 7.13
CA SER A 578 12.37 -39.06 5.66
C SER A 578 11.03 -38.88 4.94
N GLU A 579 11.05 -37.98 3.94
CA GLU A 579 10.22 -37.98 2.70
C GLU A 579 9.24 -36.84 2.41
N ASN A 580 9.28 -35.67 3.08
CA ASN A 580 8.61 -34.46 2.52
C ASN A 580 9.41 -33.16 2.76
N THR A 581 10.64 -33.11 2.24
CA THR A 581 11.57 -31.96 2.23
C THR A 581 10.95 -30.61 1.83
N PRO A 582 10.14 -30.51 0.74
CA PRO A 582 9.52 -29.23 0.38
C PRO A 582 8.38 -28.83 1.33
N SER A 583 7.78 -29.77 2.05
CA SER A 583 6.69 -29.49 2.99
C SER A 583 7.19 -28.80 4.24
N ALA A 584 8.37 -29.16 4.77
CA ALA A 584 8.94 -28.52 5.96
C ALA A 584 9.33 -27.05 5.67
N THR A 585 9.99 -26.79 4.54
CA THR A 585 10.31 -25.43 4.11
C THR A 585 9.05 -24.61 3.86
N ALA A 586 8.04 -25.17 3.17
CA ALA A 586 6.77 -24.47 2.97
C ALA A 586 6.04 -24.19 4.30
N LEU A 587 6.08 -25.12 5.25
CA LEU A 587 5.47 -24.94 6.58
C LEU A 587 6.18 -23.83 7.37
N TYR A 588 7.51 -23.76 7.29
CA TYR A 588 8.32 -22.70 7.89
C TYR A 588 7.86 -21.31 7.43
N PHE A 589 7.60 -21.14 6.13
CA PHE A 589 7.16 -19.85 5.56
C PHE A 589 5.67 -19.54 5.72
N ILE A 590 4.79 -20.54 5.56
CA ILE A 590 3.34 -20.35 5.54
C ILE A 590 2.76 -20.34 6.97
N ALA A 591 3.34 -21.15 7.86
CA ALA A 591 2.86 -21.38 9.21
C ALA A 591 4.02 -21.58 10.21
N PRO A 592 4.84 -20.54 10.48
CA PRO A 592 6.02 -20.63 11.34
C PRO A 592 5.69 -21.11 12.76
N HIS A 593 4.53 -20.74 13.30
CA HIS A 593 4.08 -21.24 14.61
C HIS A 593 3.81 -22.75 14.62
N ILE A 594 3.27 -23.31 13.52
CA ILE A 594 3.04 -24.75 13.40
C ILE A 594 4.39 -25.46 13.27
N PHE A 595 5.29 -24.94 12.42
CA PHE A 595 6.65 -25.46 12.28
C PHE A 595 7.39 -25.52 13.63
N GLN A 596 7.34 -24.44 14.42
CA GLN A 596 7.91 -24.35 15.76
C GLN A 596 7.24 -25.33 16.74
N GLN A 597 5.90 -25.42 16.76
CA GLN A 597 5.16 -26.36 17.61
C GLN A 597 5.47 -27.82 17.28
N THR A 598 5.75 -28.13 16.01
CA THR A 598 6.09 -29.48 15.55
C THR A 598 7.57 -29.84 15.71
N GLN A 599 8.42 -28.92 16.19
CA GLN A 599 9.88 -29.10 16.31
C GLN A 599 10.52 -29.65 15.01
N LEU A 600 10.03 -29.23 13.85
CA LEU A 600 10.62 -29.62 12.58
C LEU A 600 11.96 -28.90 12.40
N GLU A 601 12.98 -29.62 11.95
CA GLU A 601 14.24 -29.01 11.52
C GLU A 601 14.25 -28.83 10.01
N LEU A 602 14.85 -27.73 9.54
CA LEU A 602 15.06 -27.53 8.10
C LEU A 602 16.06 -28.60 7.60
N PRO A 603 15.75 -29.30 6.50
CA PRO A 603 16.61 -30.35 5.98
C PRO A 603 17.96 -29.78 5.50
N GLN A 604 19.06 -30.40 5.93
CA GLN A 604 20.41 -30.01 5.52
C GLN A 604 20.72 -30.55 4.12
N ILE A 605 20.68 -29.67 3.12
CA ILE A 605 20.91 -30.04 1.71
C ILE A 605 22.35 -29.72 1.33
N HIS A 606 23.12 -30.76 0.99
CA HIS A 606 24.48 -30.62 0.49
C HIS A 606 24.50 -30.53 -1.04
N LEU A 607 24.67 -29.30 -1.55
CA LEU A 607 24.84 -29.05 -2.98
C LEU A 607 26.28 -29.34 -3.42
N SER A 608 26.43 -30.09 -4.52
CA SER A 608 27.71 -30.30 -5.20
C SER A 608 28.13 -29.03 -5.95
N ILE A 609 29.26 -28.44 -5.57
CA ILE A 609 29.81 -27.23 -6.19
C ILE A 609 30.29 -27.56 -7.63
N PRO A 610 30.03 -26.69 -8.63
CA PRO A 610 30.55 -26.87 -9.99
C PRO A 610 32.08 -27.08 -10.03
N ALA A 611 32.56 -28.02 -10.86
CA ALA A 611 33.98 -28.40 -10.93
C ALA A 611 34.95 -27.22 -11.21
N LYS A 612 34.48 -26.15 -11.87
CA LYS A 612 35.25 -24.93 -12.15
C LYS A 612 35.58 -24.10 -10.90
N LEU A 613 34.88 -24.33 -9.78
CA LEU A 613 35.10 -23.67 -8.49
C LEU A 613 35.83 -24.59 -7.48
N SER A 614 36.28 -25.77 -7.90
CA SER A 614 37.04 -26.72 -7.07
C SER A 614 38.31 -26.17 -6.41
N PRO A 615 39.05 -25.17 -6.97
CA PRO A 615 40.20 -24.58 -6.28
C PRO A 615 39.84 -23.91 -4.95
N PHE A 616 38.64 -23.31 -4.88
CA PHE A 616 38.13 -22.63 -3.68
C PHE A 616 37.65 -23.61 -2.60
N GLN A 617 37.61 -24.90 -2.90
CA GLN A 617 37.24 -25.94 -1.96
C GLN A 617 38.46 -26.56 -1.27
N ASN A 618 39.63 -26.64 -1.94
CA ASN A 618 40.75 -27.48 -1.49
C ASN A 618 42.02 -26.70 -1.11
N ASP A 619 42.29 -25.52 -1.70
CA ASP A 619 43.52 -24.76 -1.45
C ASP A 619 43.44 -23.89 -0.18
N SER A 620 44.08 -24.34 0.90
CA SER A 620 44.02 -23.68 2.20
C SER A 620 44.90 -22.42 2.29
N SER A 621 45.95 -22.31 1.48
CA SER A 621 46.81 -21.11 1.40
C SER A 621 46.06 -19.95 0.76
N ARG A 622 45.38 -20.21 -0.36
CA ARG A 622 44.60 -19.21 -1.08
C ARG A 622 43.42 -18.68 -0.27
N ILE A 623 42.74 -19.56 0.49
CA ILE A 623 41.64 -19.15 1.36
C ILE A 623 42.14 -18.19 2.45
N ARG A 624 43.31 -18.47 3.06
CA ARG A 624 43.88 -17.59 4.08
C ARG A 624 44.24 -16.22 3.49
N SER A 625 44.85 -16.16 2.30
CA SER A 625 45.18 -14.87 1.69
C SER A 625 43.95 -14.05 1.36
N ILE A 626 42.89 -14.68 0.83
CA ILE A 626 41.59 -14.01 0.58
C ILE A 626 41.00 -13.49 1.89
N ALA A 627 40.99 -14.31 2.95
CA ALA A 627 40.48 -13.91 4.25
C ALA A 627 41.25 -12.73 4.84
N TYR A 628 42.59 -12.76 4.81
CA TYR A 628 43.42 -11.63 5.29
C TYR A 628 43.14 -10.35 4.51
N ASN A 629 43.08 -10.41 3.18
CA ASN A 629 42.74 -9.26 2.36
C ASN A 629 41.34 -8.72 2.68
N PHE A 630 40.35 -9.59 2.89
CA PHE A 630 39.00 -9.18 3.27
C PHE A 630 38.94 -8.51 4.63
N PHE A 631 39.59 -9.10 5.64
CA PHE A 631 39.62 -8.56 7.00
C PHE A 631 40.40 -7.24 7.10
N ASP A 632 41.36 -7.00 6.22
CA ASP A 632 42.13 -5.74 6.17
C ASP A 632 41.45 -4.65 5.32
N SER A 633 40.63 -5.03 4.32
CA SER A 633 40.07 -4.09 3.34
C SER A 633 38.59 -3.75 3.47
N ILE A 634 37.71 -4.72 3.76
CA ILE A 634 36.25 -4.52 3.78
C ILE A 634 35.72 -4.60 5.21
N HIS A 635 36.24 -5.53 6.00
CA HIS A 635 35.75 -5.77 7.36
C HIS A 635 35.89 -4.54 8.28
N TRP A 636 36.88 -3.67 8.06
CA TRP A 636 37.09 -2.49 8.92
C TRP A 636 35.92 -1.49 8.89
N TRP A 637 35.16 -1.41 7.79
CA TRP A 637 33.99 -0.53 7.66
C TRP A 637 32.67 -1.28 7.51
N MET A 638 32.73 -2.54 7.08
CA MET A 638 31.59 -3.44 6.94
C MET A 638 31.85 -4.78 7.68
N PRO A 639 31.95 -4.75 9.01
CA PRO A 639 32.20 -5.91 9.86
C PRO A 639 30.96 -6.83 9.96
N VAL A 640 30.72 -7.64 8.91
CA VAL A 640 29.56 -8.54 8.77
C VAL A 640 29.86 -9.97 9.20
N ILE A 641 31.13 -10.35 9.25
CA ILE A 641 31.59 -11.73 9.43
C ILE A 641 32.53 -11.79 10.62
N SER A 642 32.27 -12.68 11.58
CA SER A 642 33.13 -12.81 12.77
C SER A 642 34.53 -13.31 12.39
N LYS A 643 35.56 -12.50 12.64
CA LYS A 643 36.96 -12.85 12.35
C LYS A 643 37.38 -14.10 13.13
N ARG A 644 37.11 -14.12 14.44
CA ARG A 644 37.40 -15.24 15.34
C ARG A 644 36.61 -16.49 14.94
N GLY A 645 35.30 -16.35 14.67
CA GLY A 645 34.44 -17.46 14.24
C GLY A 645 34.88 -18.08 12.92
N PHE A 646 35.23 -17.25 11.93
CA PHE A 646 35.68 -17.69 10.61
C PHE A 646 36.98 -18.47 10.69
N PHE A 647 38.01 -17.94 11.35
CA PHE A 647 39.30 -18.63 11.48
C PHE A 647 39.22 -19.89 12.36
N ALA A 648 38.40 -19.88 13.42
CA ALA A 648 38.15 -21.08 14.23
C ALA A 648 37.54 -22.22 13.39
N HIS A 649 36.62 -21.89 12.48
CA HIS A 649 36.03 -22.87 11.57
C HIS A 649 37.04 -23.34 10.50
N LEU A 650 37.88 -22.43 9.97
CA LEU A 650 38.90 -22.76 8.97
C LEU A 650 40.03 -23.65 9.51
N LEU A 651 40.40 -23.48 10.78
CA LEU A 651 41.45 -24.24 11.45
C LEU A 651 40.99 -25.62 11.94
N ASN A 652 39.68 -25.89 11.98
CA ASN A 652 39.15 -27.15 12.45
C ASN A 652 39.18 -28.23 11.34
N PRO A 653 40.07 -29.24 11.43
CA PRO A 653 40.24 -30.26 10.38
C PRO A 653 39.05 -31.24 10.29
N LEU A 654 38.20 -31.29 11.33
CA LEU A 654 36.99 -32.12 11.36
C LEU A 654 35.76 -31.39 10.80
N SER A 655 35.87 -30.09 10.51
CA SER A 655 34.79 -29.35 9.86
C SER A 655 34.73 -29.75 8.38
N GLN A 656 33.68 -30.47 7.97
CA GLN A 656 33.42 -30.66 6.55
C GLN A 656 33.18 -29.28 5.92
N ARG A 657 33.97 -28.93 4.89
CA ARG A 657 33.82 -27.64 4.18
C ARG A 657 32.49 -27.64 3.44
N ARG A 658 31.48 -27.06 4.08
CA ARG A 658 30.12 -26.92 3.54
C ARG A 658 30.11 -25.97 2.34
N SER A 659 29.23 -26.22 1.40
CA SER A 659 29.06 -25.41 0.18
C SER A 659 28.82 -23.93 0.48
N GLU A 660 28.12 -23.61 1.58
CA GLU A 660 27.88 -22.25 2.07
C GLU A 660 29.17 -21.45 2.33
N LEU A 661 30.18 -22.09 2.94
CA LEU A 661 31.45 -21.44 3.26
C LEU A 661 32.23 -21.17 1.96
N SER A 662 32.17 -22.07 0.99
CA SER A 662 32.80 -21.87 -0.32
C SER A 662 32.16 -20.71 -1.08
N LEU A 663 30.82 -20.58 -1.05
CA LEU A 663 30.13 -19.42 -1.63
C LEU A 663 30.60 -18.12 -0.97
N LEU A 664 30.67 -18.09 0.37
CA LEU A 664 31.13 -16.93 1.11
C LEU A 664 32.56 -16.52 0.74
N ILE A 665 33.49 -17.48 0.66
CA ILE A 665 34.89 -17.22 0.26
C ILE A 665 34.98 -16.69 -1.17
N ILE A 666 34.20 -17.22 -2.11
CA ILE A 666 34.15 -16.72 -3.50
C ILE A 666 33.68 -15.27 -3.52
N CYS A 667 32.67 -14.93 -2.71
CA CYS A 667 32.16 -13.56 -2.61
C CYS A 667 33.16 -12.61 -1.92
N MET A 668 33.90 -13.08 -0.91
CA MET A 668 35.00 -12.33 -0.30
C MET A 668 36.06 -11.97 -1.36
N GLN A 669 36.49 -12.94 -2.18
CA GLN A 669 37.46 -12.69 -3.24
C GLN A 669 36.92 -11.68 -4.26
N LEU A 670 35.65 -11.82 -4.66
CA LEU A 670 35.00 -10.95 -5.63
C LEU A 670 35.07 -9.46 -5.23
N CYS A 671 34.98 -9.13 -3.93
CA CYS A 671 35.03 -7.76 -3.46
C CYS A 671 36.46 -7.22 -3.19
N CYS A 672 37.45 -8.10 -3.03
CA CYS A 672 38.82 -7.73 -2.68
C CYS A 672 39.78 -7.59 -3.87
N GLU A 673 39.46 -8.14 -5.05
CA GLU A 673 40.43 -8.23 -6.15
C GLU A 673 39.96 -7.39 -7.37
N PRO A 674 40.64 -6.26 -7.69
CA PRO A 674 40.20 -5.32 -8.73
C PRO A 674 40.52 -5.80 -10.16
N ASP A 675 41.55 -6.63 -10.36
CA ASP A 675 41.94 -7.19 -11.67
C ASP A 675 42.45 -8.64 -11.52
N LEU A 676 41.60 -9.63 -11.82
CA LEU A 676 42.02 -11.05 -11.87
C LEU A 676 42.90 -11.39 -13.10
N SER A 677 43.18 -10.42 -13.97
CA SER A 677 43.76 -10.64 -15.30
C SER A 677 45.28 -10.79 -15.32
N SER A 678 46.03 -10.31 -14.31
CA SER A 678 47.50 -10.26 -14.38
C SER A 678 48.26 -11.31 -13.55
N ALA A 679 47.64 -11.95 -12.55
CA ALA A 679 48.40 -12.78 -11.60
C ALA A 679 48.30 -14.29 -11.82
N THR A 680 47.21 -14.82 -12.37
CA THR A 680 47.01 -16.28 -12.47
C THR A 680 45.99 -16.58 -13.56
N GLY A 681 46.33 -17.37 -14.58
CA GLY A 681 45.47 -17.71 -15.73
C GLY A 681 44.18 -18.49 -15.40
N THR A 682 43.33 -17.97 -14.52
CA THR A 682 42.12 -18.62 -14.00
C THR A 682 41.00 -17.59 -13.79
N LEU A 683 39.93 -17.72 -14.60
CA LEU A 683 38.59 -17.10 -14.48
C LEU A 683 38.52 -15.56 -14.37
N ASP A 684 38.03 -14.90 -15.43
CA ASP A 684 37.66 -13.47 -15.42
C ASP A 684 36.72 -13.12 -14.25
N ALA A 685 36.88 -11.94 -13.65
CA ALA A 685 36.03 -11.43 -12.55
C ALA A 685 34.53 -11.48 -12.88
N ARG A 686 34.17 -11.21 -14.14
CA ARG A 686 32.79 -11.33 -14.65
C ARG A 686 32.28 -12.77 -14.59
N THR A 687 33.12 -13.74 -14.92
CA THR A 687 32.79 -15.16 -14.86
C THR A 687 32.68 -15.63 -13.41
N LEU A 688 33.55 -15.13 -12.52
CA LEU A 688 33.45 -15.37 -11.07
C LEU A 688 32.12 -14.86 -10.51
N TYR A 689 31.72 -13.63 -10.83
CA TYR A 689 30.44 -13.04 -10.43
C TYR A 689 29.24 -13.87 -10.91
N HIS A 690 29.19 -14.24 -12.20
CA HIS A 690 28.08 -15.05 -12.72
C HIS A 690 28.01 -16.43 -12.07
N ASN A 691 29.16 -17.04 -11.76
CA ASN A 691 29.21 -18.31 -11.05
C ASN A 691 28.78 -18.16 -9.58
N ALA A 692 29.19 -17.10 -8.89
CA ALA A 692 28.78 -16.81 -7.52
C ALA A 692 27.27 -16.57 -7.43
N LYS A 693 26.71 -15.75 -8.34
CA LYS A 693 25.27 -15.46 -8.40
C LYS A 693 24.44 -16.70 -8.75
N ARG A 694 24.93 -17.55 -9.66
CA ARG A 694 24.30 -18.84 -9.96
C ARG A 694 24.32 -19.78 -8.76
N LEU A 695 25.46 -19.89 -8.07
CA LEU A 695 25.58 -20.75 -6.88
C LEU A 695 24.69 -20.25 -5.73
N HIS A 696 24.61 -18.93 -5.52
CA HIS A 696 23.68 -18.32 -4.57
C HIS A 696 22.23 -18.67 -4.90
N PHE A 697 21.81 -18.52 -6.15
CA PHE A 697 20.47 -18.89 -6.60
C PHE A 697 20.19 -20.39 -6.44
N GLU A 698 21.14 -21.27 -6.77
CA GLU A 698 21.00 -22.72 -6.59
C GLU A 698 20.83 -23.08 -5.09
N MET A 699 21.53 -22.39 -4.19
CA MET A 699 21.35 -22.54 -2.74
C MET A 699 19.98 -22.06 -2.27
N GLU A 700 19.52 -20.90 -2.71
CA GLU A 700 18.18 -20.39 -2.41
C GLU A 700 17.08 -21.33 -2.93
N ALA A 701 17.20 -21.79 -4.17
CA ALA A 701 16.25 -22.70 -4.81
C ALA A 701 16.21 -24.08 -4.12
N SER A 702 17.33 -24.52 -3.55
CA SER A 702 17.38 -25.74 -2.75
C SER A 702 16.77 -25.59 -1.36
N GLY A 703 16.48 -24.36 -0.90
CA GLY A 703 15.90 -24.11 0.43
C GLY A 703 16.92 -24.12 1.57
N VAL A 704 18.20 -23.84 1.29
CA VAL A 704 19.23 -23.66 2.33
C VAL A 704 19.08 -22.26 2.94
N PHE A 705 18.70 -22.20 4.21
CA PHE A 705 18.54 -20.97 4.99
C PHE A 705 19.64 -20.85 6.05
N SER A 706 20.71 -20.14 5.74
CA SER A 706 21.81 -19.92 6.68
C SER A 706 22.39 -18.51 6.63
N LEU A 707 22.94 -18.07 7.75
CA LEU A 707 23.56 -16.75 7.87
C LEU A 707 24.68 -16.54 6.84
N ARG A 708 25.45 -17.58 6.54
CA ARG A 708 26.57 -17.51 5.57
C ARG A 708 26.10 -17.24 4.15
N VAL A 709 24.97 -17.82 3.74
CA VAL A 709 24.37 -17.54 2.42
C VAL A 709 23.86 -16.10 2.36
N LEU A 710 23.23 -15.61 3.44
CA LEU A 710 22.83 -14.21 3.55
C LEU A 710 24.04 -13.26 3.46
N GLN A 711 25.11 -13.53 4.21
CA GLN A 711 26.35 -12.76 4.17
C GLN A 711 26.96 -12.74 2.76
N ALA A 712 26.93 -13.87 2.04
CA ALA A 712 27.36 -13.93 0.65
C ALA A 712 26.47 -13.08 -0.27
N GLY A 713 25.15 -13.10 -0.09
CA GLY A 713 24.21 -12.23 -0.81
C GLY A 713 24.47 -10.75 -0.60
N ILE A 714 24.78 -10.34 0.64
CA ILE A 714 25.18 -8.96 0.99
C ILE A 714 26.46 -8.56 0.24
N LEU A 715 27.47 -9.43 0.18
CA LEU A 715 28.71 -9.17 -0.57
C LEU A 715 28.46 -9.06 -2.08
N ILE A 716 27.56 -9.89 -2.64
CA ILE A 716 27.14 -9.79 -4.04
C ILE A 716 26.47 -8.43 -4.29
N ALA A 717 25.55 -8.00 -3.41
CA ALA A 717 24.89 -6.70 -3.52
C ALA A 717 25.90 -5.53 -3.48
N LEU A 718 26.90 -5.60 -2.59
CA LEU A 718 27.97 -4.61 -2.51
C LEU A 718 28.79 -4.55 -3.80
N TYR A 719 29.16 -5.71 -4.36
CA TYR A 719 29.88 -5.78 -5.63
C TYR A 719 29.05 -5.22 -6.79
N GLU A 720 27.76 -5.58 -6.88
CA GLU A 720 26.85 -5.08 -7.91
C GLU A 720 26.69 -3.55 -7.82
N LEU A 721 26.58 -3.01 -6.60
CA LEU A 721 26.54 -1.56 -6.36
C LEU A 721 27.84 -0.89 -6.84
N GLY A 722 28.99 -1.39 -6.40
CA GLY A 722 30.31 -0.83 -6.73
C GLY A 722 30.70 -0.92 -8.21
N GLN A 723 30.21 -1.95 -8.92
CA GLN A 723 30.42 -2.14 -10.35
C GLN A 723 29.34 -1.47 -11.24
N ALA A 724 28.44 -0.68 -10.67
CA ALA A 724 27.32 -0.01 -11.36
C ALA A 724 26.30 -0.94 -12.03
N ILE A 725 26.03 -2.11 -11.45
CA ILE A 725 24.97 -3.04 -11.88
C ILE A 725 23.69 -2.74 -11.07
N TYR A 726 23.23 -1.49 -11.08
CA TYR A 726 22.17 -1.00 -10.17
C TYR A 726 20.86 -1.80 -10.17
N PRO A 727 20.29 -2.23 -11.32
CA PRO A 727 19.05 -3.02 -11.30
C PRO A 727 19.22 -4.38 -10.60
N ALA A 728 20.40 -5.00 -10.77
CA ALA A 728 20.72 -6.24 -10.07
C ALA A 728 20.91 -5.96 -8.58
N ALA A 729 21.69 -4.93 -8.22
CA ALA A 729 21.96 -4.54 -6.83
C ALA A 729 20.65 -4.31 -6.06
N TYR A 730 19.71 -3.57 -6.65
CA TYR A 730 18.40 -3.30 -6.06
C TYR A 730 17.61 -4.58 -5.75
N LEU A 731 17.54 -5.50 -6.71
CA LEU A 731 16.86 -6.78 -6.53
C LEU A 731 17.57 -7.69 -5.52
N THR A 732 18.91 -7.71 -5.54
CA THR A 732 19.73 -8.51 -4.61
C THR A 732 19.57 -8.02 -3.17
N VAL A 733 19.57 -6.70 -2.93
CA VAL A 733 19.31 -6.12 -1.60
C VAL A 733 17.90 -6.50 -1.12
N GLY A 734 16.89 -6.36 -1.98
CA GLY A 734 15.51 -6.78 -1.67
C GLY A 734 15.39 -8.28 -1.37
N SER A 735 16.13 -9.14 -2.09
CA SER A 735 16.21 -10.58 -1.80
C SER A 735 16.85 -10.84 -0.45
N CYS A 736 17.97 -10.18 -0.16
CA CYS A 736 18.67 -10.29 1.13
C CYS A 736 17.78 -9.87 2.30
N ALA A 737 17.02 -8.78 2.16
CA ALA A 737 16.08 -8.33 3.18
C ALA A 737 15.00 -9.39 3.48
N ARG A 738 14.38 -9.95 2.44
CA ARG A 738 13.38 -11.02 2.60
C ARG A 738 13.97 -12.30 3.16
N TYR A 739 15.19 -12.65 2.74
CA TYR A 739 15.93 -13.80 3.24
C TYR A 739 16.32 -13.62 4.72
N ALA A 740 16.69 -12.40 5.13
CA ALA A 740 16.99 -12.06 6.51
C ALA A 740 15.75 -12.14 7.41
N THR A 741 14.61 -11.58 6.97
CA THR A 741 13.32 -11.74 7.66
C THR A 741 12.92 -13.21 7.74
N ALA A 742 13.17 -14.00 6.69
CA ALA A 742 12.90 -15.44 6.70
C ALA A 742 13.68 -16.16 7.80
N ILE A 743 14.95 -15.83 8.02
CA ILE A 743 15.80 -16.47 9.05
C ILE A 743 15.52 -15.89 10.46
N GLY A 744 14.73 -14.83 10.57
CA GLY A 744 14.50 -14.10 11.82
C GLY A 744 15.72 -13.27 12.23
N VAL A 745 16.36 -12.62 11.27
CA VAL A 745 17.50 -11.70 11.48
C VAL A 745 17.01 -10.25 11.65
N ASP A 746 15.76 -9.96 11.33
CA ASP A 746 15.12 -8.65 11.48
C ASP A 746 14.69 -8.31 12.92
N GLN A 747 14.70 -9.31 13.81
CA GLN A 747 14.38 -9.17 15.23
C GLN A 747 15.57 -8.58 15.99
N LEU A 748 15.75 -7.26 15.87
CA LEU A 748 16.85 -6.51 16.52
C LEU A 748 16.76 -6.47 18.06
N ARG A 749 15.62 -6.83 18.63
CA ARG A 749 15.31 -6.72 20.08
C ARG A 749 15.47 -8.01 20.87
N ASP A 750 15.49 -9.17 20.20
CA ASP A 750 15.49 -10.44 20.91
C ASP A 750 16.90 -10.77 21.41
N ASP A 751 17.13 -10.57 22.72
CA ASP A 751 18.25 -11.12 23.50
C ASP A 751 18.06 -12.64 23.68
N ASP A 752 17.94 -13.36 22.56
CA ASP A 752 17.51 -14.75 22.47
C ASP A 752 18.61 -15.73 22.93
N THR A 753 19.15 -15.48 24.12
CA THR A 753 19.84 -16.43 24.99
C THR A 753 18.83 -17.34 25.72
N SER A 754 17.53 -17.03 25.67
CA SER A 754 16.49 -17.72 26.46
C SER A 754 15.26 -18.22 25.67
N SER A 755 15.35 -18.43 24.34
CA SER A 755 14.31 -19.20 23.64
C SER A 755 14.38 -20.68 24.07
N GLY A 756 13.37 -21.10 24.83
CA GLY A 756 13.32 -22.34 25.60
C GLY A 756 13.29 -23.67 24.84
N TYR A 757 13.81 -23.78 23.62
CA TYR A 757 13.97 -25.05 22.92
C TYR A 757 15.20 -25.06 22.02
N GLY A 758 16.26 -25.76 22.44
CA GLY A 758 17.13 -26.51 21.52
C GLY A 758 18.58 -26.06 21.33
N ASN A 759 18.93 -24.77 21.32
CA ASN A 759 20.33 -24.33 21.22
C ASN A 759 20.53 -22.91 21.77
N SER A 760 21.21 -22.79 22.92
CA SER A 760 21.68 -21.49 23.43
C SER A 760 22.68 -20.91 22.42
N ARG A 761 22.28 -19.86 21.68
CA ARG A 761 23.17 -19.18 20.73
C ARG A 761 24.26 -18.43 21.49
N THR A 762 25.46 -18.37 20.92
CA THR A 762 26.53 -17.56 21.52
C THR A 762 26.27 -16.07 21.27
N LEU A 763 26.67 -15.21 22.20
CA LEU A 763 26.46 -13.76 22.08
C LEU A 763 27.13 -13.19 20.80
N SER A 764 28.26 -13.77 20.40
CA SER A 764 28.94 -13.45 19.13
C SER A 764 28.10 -13.77 17.89
N GLU A 765 27.29 -14.83 17.90
CA GLU A 765 26.42 -15.19 16.77
C GLU A 765 25.18 -14.27 16.70
N VAL A 766 24.67 -13.84 17.85
CA VAL A 766 23.58 -12.84 17.90
C VAL A 766 24.06 -11.51 17.31
N GLU A 767 25.25 -11.08 17.69
CA GLU A 767 25.86 -9.85 17.18
C GLU A 767 26.18 -9.95 15.66
N GLU A 768 26.65 -11.10 15.18
CA GLU A 768 26.90 -11.32 13.74
C GLU A 768 25.62 -11.21 12.90
N ARG A 769 24.49 -11.73 13.40
CA ARG A 769 23.17 -11.59 12.76
C ARG A 769 22.71 -10.13 12.76
N ARG A 770 22.84 -9.45 13.89
CA ARG A 770 22.49 -8.02 14.03
C ARG A 770 23.25 -7.16 13.03
N ARG A 771 24.57 -7.37 12.90
CA ARG A 771 25.42 -6.67 11.95
C ARG A 771 25.01 -6.93 10.51
N ALA A 772 24.64 -8.16 10.16
CA ALA A 772 24.12 -8.49 8.84
C ALA A 772 22.82 -7.73 8.50
N TRP A 773 21.88 -7.59 9.45
CA TRP A 773 20.67 -6.79 9.25
C TRP A 773 20.98 -5.30 9.02
N TRP A 774 21.83 -4.72 9.87
CA TRP A 774 22.23 -3.32 9.72
C TRP A 774 22.90 -3.04 8.38
N VAL A 775 23.72 -3.95 7.85
CA VAL A 775 24.29 -3.78 6.50
C VAL A 775 23.24 -3.80 5.40
N ILE A 776 22.19 -4.62 5.52
CA ILE A 776 21.07 -4.60 4.56
C ILE A 776 20.41 -3.22 4.57
N LEU A 777 20.19 -2.63 5.76
CA LEU A 777 19.67 -1.27 5.89
C LEU A 777 20.62 -0.22 5.32
N PHE A 778 21.94 -0.39 5.46
CA PHE A 778 22.94 0.51 4.88
C PHE A 778 22.95 0.49 3.34
N LEU A 779 22.66 -0.67 2.75
CA LEU A 779 22.60 -0.84 1.30
C LEU A 779 21.24 -0.47 0.70
N ASP A 780 20.14 -0.53 1.47
CA ASP A 780 18.79 -0.17 1.03
C ASP A 780 18.57 1.34 0.98
N ARG A 781 19.11 1.97 -0.06
CA ARG A 781 19.00 3.42 -0.30
C ARG A 781 17.59 3.93 -0.61
N SER A 782 16.65 3.03 -0.91
CA SER A 782 15.25 3.34 -1.23
C SER A 782 14.26 3.03 -0.11
N LEU A 783 14.75 2.50 1.01
CA LEU A 783 13.95 2.07 2.18
C LEU A 783 12.70 1.28 1.78
N ALA A 784 12.89 0.22 0.99
CA ALA A 784 11.83 -0.77 0.77
C ALA A 784 11.64 -1.67 2.00
N THR A 785 12.56 -1.60 2.96
CA THR A 785 12.58 -2.33 4.23
C THR A 785 11.94 -1.53 5.38
N LYS A 786 11.57 -2.22 6.46
CA LYS A 786 10.94 -1.61 7.64
C LYS A 786 11.91 -0.63 8.31
N THR A 787 11.49 0.63 8.49
CA THR A 787 12.25 1.65 9.21
C THR A 787 12.53 1.18 10.65
N PRO A 788 13.79 1.25 11.13
CA PRO A 788 14.12 0.91 12.50
C PRO A 788 13.42 1.84 13.49
N THR A 789 13.14 1.33 14.69
CA THR A 789 12.42 2.01 15.75
C THR A 789 13.36 2.49 16.86
N PHE A 790 12.97 3.51 17.63
CA PHE A 790 13.82 4.12 18.67
C PHE A 790 14.40 3.15 19.71
N ASP A 791 13.77 1.99 19.92
CA ASP A 791 14.17 0.98 20.91
C ASP A 791 15.08 -0.12 20.31
N ASP A 792 15.35 -0.10 19.00
CA ASP A 792 16.15 -1.15 18.37
C ASP A 792 17.62 -1.04 18.79
N LEU A 793 18.25 -2.20 18.97
CA LEU A 793 19.64 -2.28 19.45
C LEU A 793 20.63 -2.03 18.31
N LEU A 794 21.61 -1.19 18.62
CA LEU A 794 22.76 -0.92 17.77
C LEU A 794 23.81 -2.03 17.93
N PRO A 795 24.67 -2.20 16.92
CA PRO A 795 25.87 -3.03 17.03
C PRO A 795 26.85 -2.50 18.10
N VAL A 796 27.61 -3.41 18.70
CA VAL A 796 28.64 -3.10 19.72
C VAL A 796 29.92 -2.60 19.03
N ASP A 797 30.89 -2.06 19.79
CA ASP A 797 32.21 -1.71 19.26
C ASP A 797 32.94 -2.92 18.63
N ASP A 798 33.53 -2.70 17.46
CA ASP A 798 34.19 -3.72 16.64
C ASP A 798 35.35 -4.41 17.38
N LYS A 799 36.10 -3.67 18.23
CA LYS A 799 37.21 -4.24 19.00
C LYS A 799 36.72 -5.27 20.03
N LEU A 800 35.63 -4.97 20.74
CA LEU A 800 35.03 -5.88 21.73
C LEU A 800 34.52 -7.17 21.08
N TRP A 801 33.99 -7.06 19.86
CA TRP A 801 33.50 -8.20 19.10
C TRP A 801 34.62 -9.08 18.56
N ASP A 802 35.68 -8.48 17.99
CA ASP A 802 36.83 -9.21 17.45
C ASP A 802 37.65 -9.93 18.53
N ASP A 803 37.82 -9.29 19.70
CA ASP A 803 38.50 -9.88 20.86
C ASP A 803 37.64 -10.96 21.54
N GLY A 804 36.32 -10.93 21.31
CA GLY A 804 35.35 -11.86 21.88
C GLY A 804 35.13 -11.66 23.39
N THR A 805 35.24 -10.41 23.86
CA THR A 805 35.05 -9.99 25.26
C THR A 805 33.66 -9.40 25.53
N LEU A 806 32.75 -9.54 24.56
CA LEU A 806 31.40 -8.97 24.53
C LEU A 806 30.57 -9.30 25.79
N LYS A 807 29.95 -8.29 26.40
CA LYS A 807 28.99 -8.42 27.51
C LYS A 807 27.62 -7.89 27.09
N ALA A 808 26.57 -8.35 27.78
CA ALA A 808 25.20 -7.88 27.53
C ALA A 808 25.00 -6.39 27.90
N SER A 809 25.85 -5.82 28.74
CA SER A 809 25.84 -4.38 29.09
C SER A 809 26.32 -3.46 27.97
N ASP A 810 26.99 -4.01 26.95
CA ASP A 810 27.71 -3.21 25.95
C ASP A 810 26.82 -2.82 24.75
N PHE A 811 25.54 -3.21 24.79
CA PHE A 811 24.57 -2.89 23.74
C PHE A 811 23.93 -1.52 23.97
N TYR A 812 23.92 -0.70 22.91
CA TYR A 812 23.29 0.62 22.90
C TYR A 812 21.96 0.59 22.16
N THR A 813 21.02 1.45 22.55
CA THR A 813 19.77 1.69 21.79
C THR A 813 19.93 2.90 20.88
N ILE A 814 19.11 2.98 19.82
CA ILE A 814 19.06 4.17 18.95
C ILE A 814 18.71 5.46 19.73
N SER A 815 17.93 5.35 20.81
CA SER A 815 17.53 6.47 21.67
C SER A 815 18.65 7.08 22.52
N GLN A 816 19.77 6.39 22.72
CA GLN A 816 20.87 6.91 23.54
C GLN A 816 21.66 7.99 22.79
N ALA A 817 22.06 9.03 23.54
CA ALA A 817 22.91 10.09 23.01
C ALA A 817 24.24 9.51 22.51
N PHE A 818 24.80 10.13 21.46
CA PHE A 818 26.08 9.71 20.89
C PHE A 818 27.20 9.82 21.94
N THR A 819 27.99 8.77 22.10
CA THR A 819 29.19 8.75 22.95
C THR A 819 30.41 8.31 22.15
N LEU A 820 31.61 8.75 22.56
CA LEU A 820 32.89 8.31 21.99
C LEU A 820 33.18 6.81 22.26
N GLU A 821 32.43 6.20 23.17
CA GLU A 821 32.48 4.77 23.49
C GLU A 821 31.72 3.92 22.45
N MET A 822 30.81 4.52 21.66
CA MET A 822 30.13 3.82 20.57
C MET A 822 31.08 3.59 19.39
N GLY A 823 31.20 2.33 18.93
CA GLY A 823 31.98 1.98 17.74
C GLY A 823 31.52 2.68 16.46
N MET A 824 32.39 2.73 15.44
CA MET A 824 32.09 3.39 14.15
C MET A 824 30.85 2.78 13.47
N PHE A 825 30.73 1.45 13.50
CA PHE A 825 29.61 0.73 12.90
C PHE A 825 28.26 1.00 13.59
N SER A 826 28.29 1.27 14.91
CA SER A 826 27.11 1.64 15.70
C SER A 826 26.55 3.01 15.29
N ARG A 827 27.43 4.00 15.18
CA ARG A 827 27.06 5.35 14.70
C ARG A 827 26.69 5.38 13.24
N PHE A 828 27.23 4.47 12.42
CA PHE A 828 26.75 4.27 11.06
C PHE A 828 25.28 3.82 11.06
N GLY A 829 24.90 2.94 11.99
CA GLY A 829 23.52 2.60 12.34
C GLY A 829 22.63 3.82 12.58
N GLN A 830 23.06 4.71 13.48
CA GLN A 830 22.35 5.95 13.80
C GLN A 830 22.22 6.89 12.60
N ALA A 831 23.28 7.06 11.80
CA ALA A 831 23.26 7.88 10.60
C ALA A 831 22.25 7.35 9.56
N THR A 832 22.15 6.03 9.39
CA THR A 832 21.15 5.42 8.50
C THR A 832 19.72 5.60 9.01
N TYR A 833 19.52 5.56 10.33
CA TYR A 833 18.22 5.90 10.92
C TYR A 833 17.84 7.36 10.63
N MET A 834 18.77 8.30 10.77
CA MET A 834 18.56 9.71 10.44
C MET A 834 18.30 9.94 8.95
N LEU A 835 18.99 9.22 8.07
CA LEU A 835 18.69 9.22 6.63
C LEU A 835 17.25 8.75 6.37
N SER A 836 16.77 7.75 7.12
CA SER A 836 15.40 7.28 7.01
C SER A 836 14.39 8.34 7.43
N GLN A 837 14.63 9.02 8.54
CA GLN A 837 13.81 10.16 8.94
C GLN A 837 13.83 11.29 7.90
N ALA A 838 14.99 11.59 7.30
CA ALA A 838 15.10 12.60 6.26
C ALA A 838 14.32 12.24 4.99
N LEU A 839 14.36 10.96 4.58
CA LEU A 839 13.58 10.47 3.45
C LEU A 839 12.08 10.54 3.72
N ASP A 840 11.62 10.23 4.95
CA ASP A 840 10.23 10.41 5.38
C ASP A 840 9.82 11.89 5.39
N LEU A 841 10.72 12.80 5.78
CA LEU A 841 10.47 14.25 5.76
C LEU A 841 10.38 14.83 4.34
N VAL A 842 11.17 14.30 3.41
CA VAL A 842 11.19 14.73 2.00
C VAL A 842 10.12 14.03 1.15
N SER A 843 9.57 12.91 1.64
CA SER A 843 8.54 12.15 0.96
C SER A 843 7.32 13.03 0.63
N PRO A 844 6.78 12.96 -0.61
CA PRO A 844 5.61 13.73 -1.00
C PRO A 844 4.37 13.36 -0.17
N ASP A 845 4.33 12.14 0.39
CA ASP A 845 3.19 11.63 1.18
C ASP A 845 3.19 12.14 2.63
N ASN A 846 4.16 12.94 3.06
CA ASN A 846 4.22 13.46 4.43
C ASN A 846 3.15 14.56 4.66
N GLN A 847 2.22 14.28 5.59
CA GLN A 847 1.07 15.14 5.92
C GLN A 847 1.35 16.21 6.98
N GLN A 848 2.56 16.31 7.53
CA GLN A 848 2.92 17.32 8.54
C GLN A 848 2.83 18.75 7.97
N SER A 849 2.50 19.72 8.83
CA SER A 849 2.43 21.13 8.43
C SER A 849 3.80 21.65 7.96
N ALA A 850 3.82 22.61 7.05
CA ALA A 850 5.07 23.15 6.48
C ALA A 850 6.01 23.74 7.54
N ILE A 851 5.46 24.26 8.65
CA ILE A 851 6.21 24.82 9.78
C ILE A 851 6.82 23.71 10.65
N GLU A 852 6.05 22.68 11.00
CA GLU A 852 6.59 21.55 11.77
C GLU A 852 7.69 20.81 10.98
N ARG A 853 7.49 20.68 9.66
CA ARG A 853 8.46 20.05 8.78
C ARG A 853 9.77 20.83 8.72
N SER A 854 9.72 22.16 8.57
CA SER A 854 10.93 22.98 8.53
C SER A 854 11.68 22.97 9.86
N GLN A 855 10.96 22.96 11.00
CA GLN A 855 11.56 22.82 12.32
C GLN A 855 12.23 21.45 12.51
N GLN A 856 11.57 20.36 12.13
CA GLN A 856 12.14 19.00 12.20
C GLN A 856 13.34 18.84 11.28
N MET A 857 13.29 19.40 10.07
CA MET A 857 14.43 19.41 9.14
C MET A 857 15.62 20.15 9.75
N ALA A 858 15.42 21.33 10.34
CA ALA A 858 16.49 22.09 10.99
C ALA A 858 17.08 21.34 12.19
N GLN A 859 16.24 20.71 13.02
CA GLN A 859 16.70 19.90 14.16
C GLN A 859 17.49 18.67 13.70
N LEU A 860 16.99 17.95 12.69
CA LEU A 860 17.66 16.77 12.14
C LEU A 860 19.03 17.14 11.57
N ARG A 861 19.12 18.27 10.87
CA ARG A 861 20.36 18.74 10.25
C ARG A 861 21.42 19.18 11.26
N ARG A 862 21.03 19.88 12.33
CA ARG A 862 21.91 20.18 13.48
C ARG A 862 22.45 18.91 14.12
N THR A 863 21.59 17.89 14.26
CA THR A 863 21.98 16.60 14.84
C THR A 863 22.96 15.85 13.93
N LEU A 864 22.71 15.84 12.61
CA LEU A 864 23.61 15.28 11.61
C LEU A 864 24.97 16.00 11.60
N PHE A 865 24.98 17.33 11.72
CA PHE A 865 26.22 18.11 11.77
C PHE A 865 27.02 17.84 13.04
N ALA A 866 26.37 17.79 14.21
CA ALA A 866 27.03 17.40 15.46
C ALA A 866 27.66 16.00 15.35
N LEU A 867 26.97 15.07 14.68
CA LEU A 867 27.46 13.72 14.45
C LEU A 867 28.70 13.68 13.53
N ILE A 868 28.78 14.58 12.54
CA ILE A 868 29.98 14.79 11.70
C ILE A 868 31.16 15.29 12.55
N THR A 869 30.94 16.30 13.39
CA THR A 869 32.00 16.88 14.24
C THR A 869 32.58 15.84 15.20
N VAL A 870 31.71 15.02 15.82
CA VAL A 870 32.14 13.94 16.72
C VAL A 870 32.93 12.86 15.97
N SER A 871 32.50 12.50 14.76
CA SER A 871 33.23 11.52 13.94
C SER A 871 34.66 11.99 13.62
N ASN A 872 34.84 13.30 13.37
CA ASN A 872 36.17 13.86 13.10
C ASN A 872 37.03 13.90 14.36
N ALA A 873 36.47 14.34 15.49
CA ALA A 873 37.18 14.38 16.77
C ALA A 873 37.69 12.99 17.19
N GLU A 874 36.96 11.93 16.89
CA GLU A 874 37.43 10.56 17.11
C GLU A 874 38.50 10.11 16.13
N ALA A 875 38.34 10.44 14.84
CA ALA A 875 39.36 10.10 13.83
C ALA A 875 40.73 10.64 14.27
N ASP A 876 40.75 11.88 14.79
CA ASP A 876 41.93 12.51 15.39
C ASP A 876 42.37 11.78 16.67
N ALA A 877 41.45 11.49 17.60
CA ALA A 877 41.78 10.89 18.91
C ALA A 877 42.28 9.44 18.83
N ARG A 878 41.80 8.65 17.86
CA ARG A 878 42.16 7.23 17.70
C ARG A 878 43.35 7.01 16.75
N GLU A 879 43.97 8.09 16.26
CA GLU A 879 45.05 8.07 15.24
C GLU A 879 44.73 7.10 14.09
N LEU A 880 43.45 7.00 13.73
CA LEU A 880 43.00 6.13 12.66
C LEU A 880 43.69 6.64 11.39
N ARG A 881 44.48 5.79 10.72
CA ARG A 881 45.23 6.11 9.48
C ARG A 881 44.40 7.07 8.65
N ILE A 882 44.90 8.19 8.15
CA ILE A 882 44.05 9.25 7.56
C ILE A 882 43.20 8.76 6.36
N CYS A 883 43.55 7.64 5.67
CA CYS A 883 42.64 6.91 4.78
C CYS A 883 41.33 6.40 5.44
N ALA A 884 41.36 6.15 6.75
CA ALA A 884 40.27 5.83 7.67
C ALA A 884 39.56 7.07 8.24
N GLY A 885 39.99 8.29 7.90
CA GLY A 885 39.23 9.52 8.16
C GLY A 885 37.90 9.55 7.41
N PHE A 886 37.75 8.73 6.37
CA PHE A 886 36.49 8.59 5.66
C PHE A 886 35.64 7.46 6.26
N CYS A 887 34.93 7.78 7.34
CA CYS A 887 33.90 6.90 7.88
C CYS A 887 32.67 6.88 6.94
N PRO A 888 32.10 5.71 6.57
CA PRO A 888 30.83 5.63 5.82
C PRO A 888 29.71 6.47 6.44
N GLN A 889 29.75 6.65 7.76
CA GLN A 889 28.90 7.54 8.53
C GLN A 889 28.96 8.99 8.02
N LEU A 890 30.16 9.55 7.83
CA LEU A 890 30.35 10.89 7.28
C LEU A 890 29.69 11.02 5.90
N SER A 891 29.80 9.98 5.07
CA SER A 891 29.19 9.98 3.74
C SER A 891 27.67 10.06 3.81
N ILE A 892 27.04 9.24 4.67
CA ILE A 892 25.58 9.22 4.83
C ILE A 892 25.10 10.52 5.47
N CYS A 893 25.77 11.03 6.50
CA CYS A 893 25.38 12.28 7.15
C CYS A 893 25.41 13.45 6.17
N SER A 894 26.52 13.62 5.45
CA SER A 894 26.64 14.69 4.46
C SER A 894 25.68 14.52 3.28
N SER A 895 25.48 13.28 2.81
CA SER A 895 24.48 12.96 1.79
C SER A 895 23.06 13.37 2.22
N THR A 896 22.73 13.11 3.48
CA THR A 896 21.44 13.48 4.09
C THR A 896 21.29 15.00 4.18
N ILE A 897 22.34 15.72 4.59
CA ILE A 897 22.36 17.19 4.62
C ILE A 897 22.11 17.76 3.21
N PHE A 898 22.77 17.21 2.18
CA PHE A 898 22.56 17.65 0.79
C PHE A 898 21.14 17.37 0.30
N LEU A 899 20.56 16.22 0.65
CA LEU A 899 19.18 15.87 0.32
C LEU A 899 18.16 16.83 0.94
N LEU A 900 18.34 17.17 2.23
CA LEU A 900 17.50 18.15 2.93
C LEU A 900 17.65 19.55 2.34
N GLN A 901 18.88 19.96 2.01
CA GLN A 901 19.16 21.26 1.41
C GLN A 901 18.56 21.37 -0.01
N GLU A 902 18.68 20.34 -0.84
CA GLU A 902 18.09 20.31 -2.18
C GLU A 902 16.55 20.40 -2.12
N TYR A 903 15.92 19.72 -1.16
CA TYR A 903 14.49 19.84 -0.94
C TYR A 903 14.09 21.27 -0.56
N GLN A 904 14.77 21.87 0.42
CA GLN A 904 14.49 23.22 0.88
C GLN A 904 14.67 24.25 -0.24
N TRP A 905 15.70 24.08 -1.09
CA TRP A 905 15.89 24.90 -2.29
C TRP A 905 14.69 24.80 -3.23
N ARG A 906 14.23 23.57 -3.55
CA ARG A 906 13.07 23.34 -4.45
C ARG A 906 11.78 23.95 -3.92
N VAL A 907 11.56 23.90 -2.60
CA VAL A 907 10.38 24.50 -1.96
C VAL A 907 10.46 26.02 -2.03
N ASN A 908 11.62 26.61 -1.74
CA ASN A 908 11.82 28.06 -1.78
C ASN A 908 11.70 28.62 -3.21
N SER A 909 12.20 27.90 -4.23
CA SER A 909 12.05 28.33 -5.62
C SER A 909 10.60 28.33 -6.12
N ASN A 910 9.72 27.55 -5.51
CA ASN A 910 8.31 27.45 -5.90
C ASN A 910 7.39 28.47 -5.19
N ASN A 911 7.81 29.07 -4.07
CA ASN A 911 6.96 29.84 -3.14
C ASN A 911 7.29 31.34 -3.06
N MET A 912 7.79 31.96 -4.13
CA MET A 912 8.31 33.34 -4.11
C MET A 912 7.26 34.46 -3.92
N SER A 913 6.10 34.21 -3.30
CA SER A 913 5.09 35.25 -3.03
C SER A 913 4.46 35.34 -1.63
N ASP A 914 4.44 34.32 -0.75
CA ASP A 914 3.43 34.36 0.35
C ASP A 914 3.79 33.81 1.75
N VAL A 915 5.06 33.54 2.11
CA VAL A 915 5.39 33.10 3.49
C VAL A 915 6.42 34.01 4.16
N PRO A 916 6.10 34.64 5.31
CA PRO A 916 7.06 35.41 6.08
C PRO A 916 8.25 34.52 6.50
N ASN A 917 9.46 35.03 6.29
CA ASN A 917 10.73 34.49 6.79
C ASN A 917 10.66 34.13 8.28
N ILE A 918 10.47 32.85 8.62
CA ILE A 918 10.50 32.39 10.04
C ILE A 918 11.70 31.47 10.34
N VAL A 919 12.47 31.05 9.33
CA VAL A 919 13.89 30.70 9.48
C VAL A 919 14.56 31.21 8.22
N SER A 920 15.36 32.27 8.31
CA SER A 920 16.00 32.83 7.11
C SER A 920 16.84 31.75 6.44
N ALA A 921 16.73 31.64 5.12
CA ALA A 921 17.56 30.75 4.32
C ALA A 921 19.08 30.96 4.52
N THR A 922 19.47 32.06 5.18
CA THR A 922 20.85 32.39 5.58
C THR A 922 21.41 31.46 6.65
N ASP A 923 20.65 31.07 7.67
CA ASP A 923 21.17 30.26 8.79
C ASP A 923 21.37 28.81 8.37
N THR A 924 20.63 28.37 7.35
CA THR A 924 20.70 27.00 6.87
C THR A 924 21.88 26.73 5.91
N TRP A 925 22.56 27.77 5.44
CA TRP A 925 23.61 27.62 4.45
C TRP A 925 24.97 27.23 5.05
N GLU A 926 25.25 27.66 6.28
CA GLU A 926 26.55 27.47 6.94
C GLU A 926 26.87 26.00 7.23
N GLU A 927 25.89 25.20 7.67
CA GLU A 927 26.07 23.76 7.95
C GLU A 927 26.42 22.98 6.67
N THR A 928 25.79 23.34 5.54
CA THR A 928 26.04 22.72 4.23
C THR A 928 27.43 23.08 3.71
N LEU A 929 27.82 24.36 3.82
CA LEU A 929 29.15 24.82 3.42
C LEU A 929 30.25 24.15 4.27
N SER A 930 30.05 24.09 5.59
CA SER A 930 30.95 23.40 6.50
C SER A 930 31.07 21.91 6.17
N SER A 931 29.95 21.25 5.83
CA SER A 931 29.96 19.85 5.37
C SER A 931 30.74 19.65 4.07
N LEU A 932 30.65 20.59 3.12
CA LEU A 932 31.45 20.58 1.89
C LEU A 932 32.94 20.79 2.17
N ASP A 933 33.29 21.66 3.12
CA ASP A 933 34.67 21.90 3.56
C ASP A 933 35.27 20.64 4.20
N TYR A 934 34.49 19.96 5.05
CA TYR A 934 34.89 18.69 5.66
C TYR A 934 35.10 17.60 4.61
N ILE A 935 34.22 17.47 3.62
CA ILE A 935 34.42 16.49 2.55
C ILE A 935 35.65 16.87 1.72
N ALA A 936 35.85 18.14 1.36
CA ALA A 936 36.99 18.57 0.56
C ALA A 936 38.33 18.29 1.27
N THR A 937 38.45 18.63 2.55
CA THR A 937 39.64 18.37 3.38
C THR A 937 39.91 16.87 3.52
N THR A 938 38.86 16.07 3.74
CA THR A 938 38.99 14.61 3.85
C THR A 938 39.39 13.97 2.51
N CYS A 939 38.79 14.42 1.40
CA CYS A 939 39.13 13.96 0.06
C CYS A 939 40.59 14.32 -0.30
N GLN A 940 41.06 15.51 0.09
CA GLN A 940 42.45 15.91 -0.11
C GLN A 940 43.41 15.02 0.70
N GLY A 941 43.12 14.82 1.99
CA GLY A 941 43.91 13.91 2.84
C GLY A 941 43.94 12.48 2.32
N PHE A 942 42.83 11.99 1.76
CA PHE A 942 42.78 10.67 1.12
C PHE A 942 43.70 10.58 -0.10
N ARG A 943 43.70 11.61 -0.98
CA ARG A 943 44.56 11.65 -2.17
C ARG A 943 46.03 11.76 -1.83
N ASP A 944 46.39 12.57 -0.82
CA ASP A 944 47.79 12.73 -0.38
C ASP A 944 48.40 11.40 0.10
N GLN A 945 47.57 10.45 0.55
CA GLN A 945 47.97 9.11 1.00
C GLN A 945 47.80 8.01 -0.04
N MET A 946 47.26 8.33 -1.22
CA MET A 946 46.97 7.37 -2.28
C MET A 946 48.21 6.97 -3.12
N VAL A 947 49.40 7.45 -2.71
CA VAL A 947 50.70 7.12 -3.33
C VAL A 947 51.02 5.62 -3.19
N ASP A 948 50.46 4.92 -2.19
CA ASP A 948 50.58 3.48 -2.02
C ASP A 948 49.38 2.71 -2.62
N THR A 949 49.66 1.68 -3.42
CA THR A 949 48.65 0.84 -4.13
C THR A 949 47.68 0.13 -3.18
N THR A 950 48.04 -0.05 -1.91
CA THR A 950 47.21 -0.65 -0.86
C THR A 950 46.07 0.27 -0.40
N SER A 951 46.21 1.59 -0.51
CA SER A 951 45.21 2.58 -0.05
C SER A 951 43.91 2.52 -0.88
N VAL A 952 43.99 2.14 -2.16
CA VAL A 952 42.82 2.05 -3.06
C VAL A 952 41.86 0.93 -2.67
N LEU A 953 42.39 -0.15 -2.09
CA LEU A 953 41.62 -1.31 -1.59
C LEU A 953 40.77 -0.96 -0.34
N VAL A 954 40.96 0.21 0.24
CA VAL A 954 40.19 0.71 1.39
C VAL A 954 39.03 1.63 0.94
N ALA A 955 39.06 2.16 -0.29
CA ALA A 955 38.06 3.10 -0.80
C ALA A 955 36.64 2.51 -0.81
N THR A 956 35.70 3.14 -0.11
CA THR A 956 34.31 2.67 0.00
C THR A 956 33.45 3.16 -1.16
N PRO A 957 32.39 2.43 -1.56
CA PRO A 957 31.41 2.96 -2.50
C PRO A 957 30.69 4.22 -1.98
N PHE A 958 30.49 4.32 -0.67
CA PHE A 958 29.86 5.50 -0.06
C PHE A 958 30.68 6.79 -0.27
N LEU A 959 32.01 6.68 -0.30
CA LEU A 959 32.91 7.79 -0.64
C LEU A 959 32.66 8.34 -2.04
N ALA A 960 32.66 7.46 -3.03
CA ALA A 960 32.40 7.87 -4.41
C ALA A 960 30.99 8.48 -4.54
N HIS A 961 30.00 7.99 -3.79
CA HIS A 961 28.65 8.56 -3.83
C HIS A 961 28.59 9.98 -3.26
N VAL A 962 29.21 10.24 -2.09
CA VAL A 962 29.19 11.58 -1.50
C VAL A 962 30.02 12.58 -2.31
N ALA A 963 31.16 12.16 -2.87
CA ALA A 963 31.98 13.01 -3.74
C ALA A 963 31.21 13.42 -5.00
N TYR A 964 30.47 12.47 -5.60
CA TYR A 964 29.55 12.74 -6.70
C TYR A 964 28.46 13.73 -6.31
N GLN A 965 27.78 13.52 -5.17
CA GLN A 965 26.71 14.43 -4.72
C GLN A 965 27.24 15.83 -4.40
N ALA A 966 28.41 15.95 -3.75
CA ALA A 966 29.04 17.23 -3.44
C ALA A 966 29.42 17.99 -4.72
N ALA A 967 30.02 17.31 -5.72
CA ALA A 967 30.33 17.90 -7.01
C ALA A 967 29.06 18.35 -7.76
N LEU A 968 28.03 17.49 -7.79
CA LEU A 968 26.74 17.80 -8.42
C LEU A 968 26.07 19.02 -7.78
N PHE A 969 26.13 19.12 -6.45
CA PHE A 969 25.60 20.23 -5.69
C PHE A 969 26.32 21.54 -6.03
N LEU A 970 27.66 21.53 -6.05
CA LEU A 970 28.47 22.70 -6.45
C LEU A 970 28.21 23.14 -7.89
N ILE A 971 28.10 22.20 -8.84
CA ILE A 971 27.80 22.50 -10.26
C ILE A 971 26.43 23.18 -10.39
N ARG A 972 25.40 22.67 -9.69
CA ARG A 972 24.04 23.22 -9.74
C ARG A 972 23.94 24.61 -9.14
N MET A 973 24.72 24.91 -8.11
CA MET A 973 24.74 26.26 -7.53
C MET A 973 25.53 27.27 -8.35
N GLY A 974 26.53 26.83 -9.13
CA GLY A 974 27.36 27.70 -9.96
C GLY A 974 26.67 28.32 -11.18
N GLN A 975 25.33 28.31 -11.26
CA GLN A 975 24.56 28.96 -12.33
C GLN A 975 24.84 30.47 -12.36
N GLY A 976 25.75 30.93 -13.23
CA GLY A 976 26.04 32.35 -13.48
C GLY A 976 27.52 32.70 -13.64
N ALA A 977 28.41 31.96 -12.95
CA ALA A 977 29.88 31.87 -13.08
C ALA A 977 30.40 31.27 -11.76
N PRO A 978 30.97 30.05 -11.75
CA PRO A 978 31.43 29.44 -10.50
C PRO A 978 32.62 30.21 -9.92
N ASP A 979 32.59 30.47 -8.61
CA ASP A 979 33.74 31.02 -7.88
C ASP A 979 34.99 30.14 -8.07
N SER A 980 36.19 30.73 -8.03
CA SER A 980 37.46 30.01 -8.18
C SER A 980 37.62 28.87 -7.16
N VAL A 981 37.08 29.06 -5.96
CA VAL A 981 37.05 28.07 -4.87
C VAL A 981 36.13 26.89 -5.20
N ALA A 982 34.93 27.14 -5.74
CA ALA A 982 33.99 26.09 -6.12
C ALA A 982 34.55 25.24 -7.26
N THR A 983 35.18 25.88 -8.24
CA THR A 983 35.83 25.20 -9.37
C THR A 983 36.96 24.28 -8.89
N GLY A 984 37.80 24.74 -7.96
CA GLY A 984 38.87 23.92 -7.37
C GLY A 984 38.35 22.71 -6.58
N ARG A 985 37.20 22.84 -5.90
CA ARG A 985 36.56 21.72 -5.19
C ARG A 985 35.94 20.70 -6.16
N ILE A 986 35.30 21.17 -7.23
CA ILE A 986 34.74 20.30 -8.27
C ILE A 986 35.86 19.46 -8.92
N SER A 987 36.99 20.07 -9.28
CA SER A 987 38.14 19.31 -9.83
C SER A 987 38.67 18.29 -8.83
N LEU A 988 38.78 18.66 -7.54
CA LEU A 988 39.24 17.74 -6.51
C LEU A 988 38.33 16.51 -6.36
N PHE A 989 37.01 16.70 -6.39
CA PHE A 989 36.06 15.57 -6.32
C PHE A 989 36.07 14.71 -7.59
N LYS A 990 36.26 15.31 -8.76
CA LYS A 990 36.40 14.57 -10.02
C LYS A 990 37.67 13.73 -10.04
N ASP A 991 38.80 14.30 -9.64
CA ASP A 991 40.06 13.56 -9.56
C ASP A 991 39.94 12.38 -8.59
N LEU A 992 39.32 12.57 -7.43
CA LEU A 992 39.07 11.48 -6.50
C LEU A 992 38.20 10.37 -7.12
N LEU A 993 37.16 10.74 -7.87
CA LEU A 993 36.33 9.75 -8.57
C LEU A 993 37.15 8.98 -9.63
N GLN A 994 38.08 9.63 -10.33
CA GLN A 994 39.00 8.95 -11.25
C GLN A 994 39.90 7.97 -10.52
N ASP A 995 40.43 8.36 -9.36
CA ASP A 995 41.28 7.49 -8.55
C ASP A 995 40.50 6.28 -8.03
N ILE A 996 39.25 6.47 -7.56
CA ILE A 996 38.36 5.38 -7.11
C ILE A 996 37.88 4.49 -8.26
N ALA A 997 37.80 5.02 -9.49
CA ALA A 997 37.33 4.27 -10.66
C ALA A 997 38.20 3.05 -11.01
N THR A 998 39.46 3.04 -10.56
CA THR A 998 40.38 1.90 -10.67
C THR A 998 39.86 0.65 -9.96
N ARG A 999 39.10 0.83 -8.87
CA ARG A 999 38.46 -0.27 -8.11
C ARG A 999 36.96 -0.38 -8.41
N TRP A 1000 36.25 0.74 -8.37
CA TRP A 1000 34.79 0.79 -8.45
C TRP A 1000 34.33 1.49 -9.73
N LYS A 1001 33.86 0.71 -10.71
CA LYS A 1001 33.39 1.24 -12.01
C LYS A 1001 32.24 2.24 -11.90
N MET A 1002 31.49 2.24 -10.80
CA MET A 1002 30.45 3.25 -10.59
C MET A 1002 30.98 4.68 -10.55
N ALA A 1003 32.24 4.90 -10.19
CA ALA A 1003 32.83 6.24 -10.21
C ALA A 1003 32.96 6.77 -11.64
N ASN A 1004 33.21 5.92 -12.64
CA ASN A 1004 33.17 6.31 -14.06
C ASN A 1004 31.77 6.73 -14.51
N VAL A 1005 30.73 6.04 -14.03
CA VAL A 1005 29.34 6.43 -14.31
C VAL A 1005 29.04 7.78 -13.68
N TYR A 1006 29.46 8.02 -12.44
CA TYR A 1006 29.31 9.32 -11.78
C TYR A 1006 30.05 10.45 -12.52
N LEU A 1007 31.29 10.21 -12.96
CA LEU A 1007 32.02 11.17 -13.80
C LEU A 1007 31.26 11.52 -15.08
N SER A 1008 30.75 10.52 -15.80
CA SER A 1008 29.98 10.76 -17.03
C SER A 1008 28.70 11.58 -16.79
N ILE A 1009 28.06 11.40 -15.62
CA ILE A 1009 26.88 12.19 -15.24
C ILE A 1009 27.28 13.63 -14.91
N LEU A 1010 28.39 13.85 -14.21
CA LEU A 1010 28.89 15.19 -13.91
C LEU A 1010 29.28 15.94 -15.18
N GLU A 1011 29.95 15.29 -16.12
CA GLU A 1011 30.29 15.87 -17.44
C GLU A 1011 29.02 16.27 -18.23
N ALA A 1012 28.02 15.40 -18.28
CA ALA A 1012 26.74 15.71 -18.93
C ALA A 1012 26.02 16.89 -18.26
N GLN A 1013 26.06 16.97 -16.93
CA GLN A 1013 25.46 18.07 -16.19
C GLN A 1013 26.16 19.40 -16.46
N GLU A 1014 27.50 19.42 -16.50
CA GLU A 1014 28.27 20.64 -16.80
C GLU A 1014 27.98 21.18 -18.21
N ILE A 1015 27.89 20.29 -19.20
CA ILE A 1015 27.49 20.66 -20.57
C ILE A 1015 26.09 21.29 -20.58
N THR A 1016 25.16 20.70 -19.82
CA THR A 1016 23.78 21.19 -19.72
C THR A 1016 23.74 22.57 -19.07
N THR A 1017 24.41 22.76 -17.94
CA THR A 1017 24.48 24.05 -17.24
C THR A 1017 25.21 25.12 -18.06
N ALA A 1018 26.26 24.76 -18.80
CA ALA A 1018 26.96 25.67 -19.71
C ALA A 1018 26.08 26.07 -20.90
N SER A 1019 25.28 25.14 -21.44
CA SER A 1019 24.30 25.44 -22.49
C SER A 1019 23.17 26.34 -21.99
N GLU A 1020 22.70 26.15 -20.74
CA GLU A 1020 21.69 27.00 -20.11
C GLU A 1020 22.22 28.42 -19.86
N ALA A 1021 23.49 28.55 -19.45
CA ALA A 1021 24.14 29.85 -19.28
C ALA A 1021 24.36 30.58 -20.62
N MET A 1022 24.65 29.88 -21.72
CA MET A 1022 24.88 30.49 -23.04
C MET A 1022 23.61 30.84 -23.82
N CYS A 1023 22.52 30.09 -23.68
CA CYS A 1023 21.29 30.31 -24.43
C CYS A 1023 20.34 31.34 -23.79
N GLY A 1024 20.70 31.91 -22.63
CA GLY A 1024 19.71 32.48 -21.72
C GLY A 1024 18.79 31.39 -21.16
N PRO A 1025 18.15 31.60 -19.99
CA PRO A 1025 17.32 30.56 -19.39
C PRO A 1025 16.20 30.18 -20.37
N ARG A 1026 16.25 28.97 -20.94
CA ARG A 1026 15.07 28.40 -21.58
C ARG A 1026 14.02 28.22 -20.50
N PRO A 1027 12.74 28.56 -20.76
CA PRO A 1027 11.70 28.40 -19.77
C PRO A 1027 11.49 26.91 -19.53
N LEU A 1028 12.14 26.36 -18.50
CA LEU A 1028 11.51 25.34 -17.68
C LEU A 1028 10.26 26.00 -17.15
N ARG A 1029 9.11 25.48 -17.59
CA ARG A 1029 7.73 25.92 -17.37
C ARG A 1029 7.43 26.40 -15.93
N TYR A 1030 7.96 27.56 -15.58
CA TYR A 1030 7.77 28.36 -14.38
C TYR A 1030 8.09 29.80 -14.78
N SER A 1031 7.13 30.41 -15.45
CA SER A 1031 7.15 31.84 -15.75
C SER A 1031 5.77 32.39 -15.43
N HIS A 1032 5.69 33.31 -14.49
CA HIS A 1032 4.88 34.49 -14.73
C HIS A 1032 5.64 35.74 -14.31
N GLU A 1033 5.64 36.65 -15.26
CA GLU A 1033 6.25 37.97 -15.27
C GLU A 1033 5.84 38.80 -14.06
N THR A 1034 6.81 39.51 -13.50
CA THR A 1034 6.57 40.84 -12.94
C THR A 1034 7.66 41.76 -13.46
N ASP A 1035 7.42 42.35 -14.62
CA ASP A 1035 8.05 43.62 -14.99
C ASP A 1035 7.59 44.67 -13.97
N GLY A 1036 8.56 45.20 -13.22
CA GLY A 1036 8.39 46.36 -12.35
C GLY A 1036 9.24 47.51 -12.87
N ASN A 1037 8.56 48.53 -13.42
CA ASN A 1037 8.91 49.95 -13.50
C ASN A 1037 10.37 50.41 -13.35
N GLY A 1038 10.81 51.25 -14.30
CA GLY A 1038 11.67 52.40 -13.99
C GLY A 1038 12.81 52.64 -14.98
N GLU A 1039 12.63 53.71 -15.77
CA GLU A 1039 13.56 54.37 -16.72
C GLU A 1039 13.72 53.79 -18.13
#